data_AF-A0A239JWK4-F1
#
_entry.id   AF-A0A239JWK4-F1
#
_cell.length_a   1.000
_cell.length_b   1.000
_cell.length_c   1.000
_cell.angle_alpha   90.00
_cell.angle_beta   90.00
_cell.angle_gamma   90.00
#
_symmetry.space_group_name_H-M   'P 1'
#
loop_
_entity.id
_entity.type
_entity.pdbx_description
1 polymer ?
#
loop_
_entity_poly.entity_id
_entity_poly.type
_entity_poly.pdbx_seq_one_letter_code
_entity_poly.pdbx_strand_id
1 'polypeptide(L)'
;MNRIRYCPAVSSSPSASLGLIGNALVGYQLARTHRRQLLAVLLPVLAVALLVLFLLDVSLGRDQTVIINGAPVVHGDERLSVVRTALVVVFWLVGLVAAVLVATGAARGHAVRPGAAIWAAVKRLPVFAVALCAVAAGTILVLRMVVGLATGMPGLIMVFGVFAVAAVLAARLLIGLLARQFGGFVWAVTTGRVAGTAGAFVLGGLVVPAGLAWMFDAPLGNGLLHPVVTRVIGAVLVTALVAAQAGVLTHTYLLRRDELGEWGQTAVDPSAVDAGLAELSGDPVRRPWAAAAATVLALLTPAAVAAVNPFRAPTVRSNGDAPGGAVAVVWPTGKHPVIAATFGARFCDDDACERYVSQDHGPGVMDDYGAAAISADGTAVVKAVLTGGLDNGGPFVDFARCTRDGCQEAWVPVRASAKETFGWPELAVAVAPDQSIWFGLALASENEKPGEANFAITLIRCPDAPCAKPERHRAGTVERLPGDAVTGPRSSLSIGSDGRPILAVRTGLTANLVTCDPVTCANPRASSTFTGQGDTRWAAPTSLTGPAVTFAPGQLRIGERTLPLESGEIFPTSAAVTAAGAQVYVTAAEATPPPGPHVTISTSAGPAEPEYWQQVLWRCDQERCSRQTLDYRDTVSGRDVLAVADDGRVLIVGDDRILLVSAPRP
;
A
#
# COMPACT_ATOMS: atom_id res chain seq x y z
N MET A 1 37.68 2.23 47.59
CA MET A 1 38.20 0.94 47.06
C MET A 1 37.03 -0.03 46.90
N ASN A 2 36.42 -0.06 45.72
CA ASN A 2 35.32 -0.98 45.40
C ASN A 2 35.88 -2.21 44.68
N ARG A 3 35.68 -3.40 45.26
CA ARG A 3 36.07 -4.68 44.68
C ARG A 3 35.30 -4.90 43.36
N ILE A 4 36.02 -4.87 42.25
CA ILE A 4 35.56 -5.40 40.97
C ILE A 4 35.41 -6.91 41.18
N ARG A 5 34.16 -7.40 41.18
CA ARG A 5 33.90 -8.84 41.09
C ARG A 5 34.25 -9.26 39.66
N TYR A 6 35.40 -9.91 39.50
CA TYR A 6 35.65 -10.77 38.34
C TYR A 6 34.57 -11.85 38.36
N CYS A 7 33.74 -11.93 37.31
CA CYS A 7 33.03 -13.17 37.04
C CYS A 7 34.09 -14.25 36.83
N PRO A 8 34.01 -15.41 37.52
CA PRO A 8 34.90 -16.51 37.23
C PRO A 8 34.72 -16.91 35.77
N ALA A 9 35.84 -17.15 35.11
CA ALA A 9 35.90 -17.69 33.77
C ALA A 9 34.91 -18.85 33.63
N VAL A 10 34.14 -18.83 32.53
CA VAL A 10 33.41 -20.00 32.06
C VAL A 10 34.42 -21.15 32.03
N SER A 11 34.18 -22.14 32.90
CA SER A 11 35.07 -23.27 33.06
C SER A 11 35.32 -23.93 31.71
N SER A 12 36.58 -24.16 31.40
CA SER A 12 37.07 -24.96 30.30
C SER A 12 36.46 -26.36 30.34
N SER A 13 35.32 -26.56 29.68
CA SER A 13 34.91 -27.87 29.21
C SER A 13 35.64 -28.18 27.91
N PRO A 14 36.09 -29.43 27.70
CA PRO A 14 36.85 -29.81 26.53
C PRO A 14 36.04 -29.54 25.26
N SER A 15 36.79 -29.10 24.25
CA SER A 15 36.44 -28.70 22.90
C SER A 15 35.66 -29.77 22.11
N ALA A 16 34.39 -30.00 22.48
CA ALA A 16 33.40 -30.35 21.49
C ALA A 16 33.17 -29.09 20.65
N SER A 17 33.41 -29.18 19.34
CA SER A 17 33.10 -28.11 18.40
C SER A 17 31.62 -27.77 18.52
N LEU A 18 31.30 -26.79 19.38
CA LEU A 18 30.02 -26.12 19.44
C LEU A 18 29.75 -25.69 18.00
N GLY A 19 28.90 -26.44 17.30
CA GLY A 19 28.64 -26.20 15.89
C GLY A 19 28.12 -24.79 15.63
N LEU A 20 27.73 -24.50 14.39
CA LEU A 20 27.16 -23.21 13.97
C LEU A 20 26.24 -22.53 15.01
N ILE A 21 25.35 -23.31 15.60
CA ILE A 21 24.35 -22.86 16.59
C ILE A 21 24.99 -22.48 17.93
N GLY A 22 25.98 -23.24 18.40
CA GLY A 22 26.64 -22.99 19.69
C GLY A 22 27.45 -21.69 19.67
N ASN A 23 28.17 -21.41 18.59
CA ASN A 23 28.89 -20.14 18.41
C ASN A 23 27.95 -18.94 18.35
N ALA A 24 26.78 -19.09 17.70
CA ALA A 24 25.76 -18.06 17.69
C ALA A 24 25.22 -17.79 19.11
N LEU A 25 24.88 -18.84 19.86
CA LEU A 25 24.36 -18.73 21.24
C LEU A 25 25.33 -18.02 22.18
N VAL A 26 26.63 -18.32 22.12
CA VAL A 26 27.64 -17.65 22.95
C VAL A 26 27.77 -16.17 22.54
N GLY A 27 27.73 -15.86 21.24
CA GLY A 27 27.68 -14.48 20.75
C GLY A 27 26.45 -13.71 21.27
N TYR A 28 25.27 -14.33 21.29
CA TYR A 28 24.06 -13.76 21.88
C TYR A 28 24.20 -13.51 23.39
N GLN A 29 24.81 -14.43 24.13
CA GLN A 29 25.08 -14.24 25.55
C GLN A 29 26.04 -13.06 25.79
N LEU A 30 27.07 -12.93 24.97
CA LEU A 30 28.05 -11.85 25.05
C LEU A 30 27.41 -10.48 24.75
N ALA A 31 26.51 -10.42 23.77
CA ALA A 31 25.69 -9.23 23.52
C ALA A 31 24.78 -8.89 24.73
N ARG A 32 24.19 -9.91 25.36
CA ARG A 32 23.32 -9.74 26.52
C ARG A 32 24.07 -9.26 27.77
N THR A 33 25.26 -9.79 28.05
CA THR A 33 26.10 -9.38 29.20
C THR A 33 26.56 -7.94 29.05
N HIS A 34 26.93 -7.52 27.84
CA HIS A 34 27.45 -6.17 27.55
C HIS A 34 26.38 -5.19 27.02
N ARG A 35 25.09 -5.49 27.19
CA ARG A 35 23.96 -4.73 26.63
C ARG A 35 24.02 -3.23 26.88
N ARG A 36 24.47 -2.79 28.06
CA ARG A 36 24.50 -1.35 28.41
C ARG A 36 25.53 -0.59 27.58
N GLN A 37 26.69 -1.19 27.35
CA GLN A 37 27.77 -0.59 26.55
C GLN A 37 27.42 -0.62 25.06
N LEU A 38 26.82 -1.71 24.59
CA LEU A 38 26.31 -1.82 23.22
C LEU A 38 25.20 -0.80 22.93
N LEU A 39 24.22 -0.65 23.81
CA LEU A 39 23.16 0.35 23.65
C LEU A 39 23.70 1.79 23.65
N ALA A 40 24.76 2.08 24.41
CA ALA A 40 25.39 3.39 24.43
C ALA A 40 26.05 3.78 23.08
N VAL A 41 26.32 2.81 22.21
CA VAL A 41 26.85 3.01 20.85
C VAL A 41 25.74 2.94 19.79
N LEU A 42 24.84 1.95 19.91
CA LEU A 42 23.84 1.67 18.90
C LEU A 42 22.72 2.72 18.88
N LEU A 43 22.28 3.22 20.05
CA LEU A 43 21.20 4.21 20.14
C LEU A 43 21.54 5.55 19.45
N PRO A 44 22.74 6.13 19.65
CA PRO A 44 23.13 7.33 18.89
C PRO A 44 23.22 7.09 17.38
N VAL A 45 23.80 5.97 16.94
CA VAL A 45 23.90 5.64 15.51
C VAL A 45 22.51 5.49 14.90
N LEU A 46 21.61 4.79 15.59
CA LEU A 46 20.22 4.62 15.16
C LEU A 46 19.47 5.95 15.13
N ALA A 47 19.63 6.81 16.14
CA ALA A 47 18.98 8.12 16.18
C ALA A 47 19.39 8.99 14.99
N VAL A 48 20.70 9.04 14.68
CA VAL A 48 21.21 9.78 13.53
C VAL A 48 20.74 9.14 12.22
N ALA A 49 20.74 7.82 12.12
CA ALA A 49 20.25 7.11 10.93
C ALA A 49 18.78 7.45 10.65
N LEU A 50 17.90 7.36 11.66
CA LEU A 50 16.48 7.68 11.55
C LEU A 50 16.26 9.14 11.14
N LEU A 51 16.99 10.08 11.75
CA LEU A 51 16.91 11.50 11.39
C LEU A 51 17.39 11.77 9.96
N VAL A 52 18.50 11.17 9.53
CA VAL A 52 19.05 11.37 8.18
C VAL A 52 18.13 10.76 7.12
N LEU A 53 17.58 9.57 7.36
CA LEU A 53 16.62 8.95 6.45
C LEU A 53 15.33 9.80 6.36
N PHE A 54 14.84 10.30 7.48
CA PHE A 54 13.68 11.20 7.50
C PHE A 54 13.95 12.53 6.78
N LEU A 55 15.12 13.14 6.99
CA LEU A 55 15.50 14.37 6.29
C LEU A 55 15.67 14.13 4.79
N LEU A 56 16.20 12.97 4.38
CA LEU A 56 16.28 12.58 2.98
C LEU A 56 14.89 12.52 2.36
N ASP A 57 13.96 11.80 2.99
CA ASP A 57 12.57 11.67 2.56
C ASP A 57 11.92 13.06 2.39
N VAL A 58 12.08 13.94 3.38
CA VAL A 58 11.53 15.32 3.34
C VAL A 58 12.18 16.19 2.26
N SER A 59 13.51 16.09 2.08
CA SER A 59 14.28 16.98 1.21
C SER A 59 14.09 16.68 -0.28
N LEU A 60 13.95 15.40 -0.63
CA LEU A 60 13.81 14.93 -2.01
C LEU A 60 12.36 14.68 -2.42
N GLY A 61 11.48 14.41 -1.44
CA GLY A 61 10.11 13.99 -1.67
C GLY A 61 9.04 15.04 -1.43
N ARG A 62 9.39 16.33 -1.27
CA ARG A 62 8.45 17.35 -0.78
C ARG A 62 7.12 17.39 -1.56
N ASP A 63 7.18 17.29 -2.87
CA ASP A 63 6.00 17.35 -3.74
C ASP A 63 5.31 15.99 -3.94
N GLN A 64 5.94 14.91 -3.46
CA GLN A 64 5.45 13.52 -3.52
C GLN A 64 5.13 12.94 -2.13
N THR A 65 5.16 13.78 -1.09
CA THR A 65 4.90 13.37 0.29
C THR A 65 3.40 13.29 0.53
N VAL A 66 2.96 12.15 1.06
CA VAL A 66 1.57 11.88 1.45
C VAL A 66 1.59 11.36 2.87
N ILE A 67 0.67 11.81 3.72
CA ILE A 67 0.58 11.33 5.10
C ILE A 67 -0.46 10.23 5.16
N ILE A 68 -0.04 8.97 5.16
CA ILE A 68 -0.93 7.81 5.24
C ILE A 68 -1.03 7.37 6.70
N ASN A 69 -2.23 7.36 7.28
CA ASN A 69 -2.48 6.92 8.66
C ASN A 69 -1.55 7.57 9.70
N GLY A 70 -1.23 8.86 9.52
CA GLY A 70 -0.35 9.62 10.40
C GLY A 70 1.15 9.38 10.20
N ALA A 71 1.54 8.61 9.17
CA ALA A 71 2.92 8.41 8.77
C ALA A 71 3.21 9.15 7.45
N PRO A 72 4.26 9.99 7.38
CA PRO A 72 4.67 10.54 6.10
C PRO A 72 5.28 9.41 5.25
N VAL A 73 4.79 9.31 4.02
CA VAL A 73 5.24 8.37 3.00
C VAL A 73 5.64 9.19 1.78
N VAL A 74 6.81 8.87 1.23
CA VAL A 74 7.33 9.50 0.02
C VAL A 74 7.30 8.45 -1.09
N HIS A 75 6.50 8.71 -2.12
CA HIS A 75 6.37 7.82 -3.28
C HIS A 75 7.30 8.28 -4.41
N GLY A 76 7.91 7.35 -5.14
CA GLY A 76 8.25 7.61 -6.54
C GLY A 76 9.62 8.20 -6.88
N ASP A 77 10.72 7.63 -6.38
CA ASP A 77 11.98 7.65 -7.15
C ASP A 77 12.81 6.40 -6.84
N GLU A 78 13.09 5.59 -7.88
CA GLU A 78 14.01 4.46 -7.78
C GLU A 78 15.37 4.91 -7.21
N ARG A 79 15.80 6.12 -7.55
CA ARG A 79 17.02 6.72 -7.01
C ARG A 79 16.91 6.97 -5.51
N LEU A 80 15.78 7.49 -5.04
CA LEU A 80 15.54 7.71 -3.60
C LEU A 80 15.60 6.37 -2.84
N SER A 81 15.00 5.32 -3.38
CA SER A 81 15.07 3.96 -2.80
C SER A 81 16.51 3.43 -2.72
N VAL A 82 17.30 3.63 -3.78
CA VAL A 82 18.72 3.24 -3.81
C VAL A 82 19.54 4.04 -2.80
N VAL A 83 19.36 5.37 -2.73
CA VAL A 83 20.07 6.22 -1.76
C VAL A 83 19.68 5.85 -0.33
N ARG A 84 18.39 5.64 -0.07
CA ARG A 84 17.88 5.22 1.24
C ARG A 84 18.51 3.90 1.68
N THR A 85 18.55 2.92 0.79
CA THR A 85 19.18 1.61 1.04
C THR A 85 20.67 1.77 1.32
N ALA A 86 21.38 2.58 0.52
CA ALA A 86 22.80 2.84 0.72
C ALA A 86 23.09 3.48 2.09
N LEU A 87 22.28 4.45 2.51
CA LEU A 87 22.41 5.08 3.84
C LEU A 87 22.14 4.09 4.97
N VAL A 88 21.11 3.25 4.86
CA VAL A 88 20.84 2.18 5.83
C VAL A 88 22.05 1.27 5.98
N VAL A 89 22.65 0.82 4.88
CA VAL A 89 23.86 -0.02 4.88
C VAL A 89 25.03 0.70 5.54
N VAL A 90 25.24 1.99 5.23
CA VAL A 90 26.30 2.81 5.84
C VAL A 90 26.14 2.90 7.36
N PHE A 91 24.95 3.24 7.85
CA PHE A 91 24.69 3.33 9.29
C PHE A 91 24.78 1.97 9.99
N TRP A 92 24.31 0.91 9.34
CA TRP A 92 24.45 -0.45 9.83
C TRP A 92 25.93 -0.83 10.00
N LEU A 93 26.78 -0.56 9.01
CA LEU A 93 28.22 -0.82 9.09
C LEU A 93 28.89 -0.05 10.22
N VAL A 94 28.59 1.25 10.35
CA VAL A 94 29.11 2.10 11.42
C VAL A 94 28.71 1.54 12.79
N GLY A 95 27.43 1.21 12.95
CA GLY A 95 26.89 0.63 14.18
C GLY A 95 27.54 -0.70 14.53
N LEU A 96 27.66 -1.59 13.55
CA LEU A 96 28.27 -2.91 13.72
C LEU A 96 29.74 -2.83 14.12
N VAL A 97 30.56 -2.04 13.40
CA VAL A 97 31.99 -1.88 13.68
C VAL A 97 32.21 -1.26 15.07
N ALA A 98 31.47 -0.20 15.39
CA ALA A 98 31.56 0.45 16.69
C ALA A 98 31.11 -0.49 17.82
N ALA A 99 30.06 -1.28 17.61
CA ALA A 99 29.58 -2.27 18.57
C ALA A 99 30.60 -3.39 18.81
N VAL A 100 31.27 -3.88 17.75
CA VAL A 100 32.35 -4.88 17.88
C VAL A 100 33.53 -4.32 18.68
N LEU A 101 33.95 -3.08 18.41
CA LEU A 101 35.02 -2.43 19.18
C LEU A 101 34.69 -2.37 20.67
N VAL A 102 33.45 -2.00 21.01
CA VAL A 102 33.00 -1.91 22.40
C VAL A 102 32.85 -3.28 23.05
N ALA A 103 32.27 -4.27 22.37
CA ALA A 103 32.15 -5.62 22.90
C ALA A 103 33.52 -6.28 23.11
N THR A 104 34.44 -6.11 22.16
CA THR A 104 35.82 -6.62 22.26
C THR A 104 36.57 -5.96 23.41
N GLY A 105 36.47 -4.63 23.52
CA GLY A 105 37.04 -3.90 24.65
C GLY A 105 36.49 -4.39 25.99
N ALA A 106 35.17 -4.53 26.10
CA ALA A 106 34.53 -4.99 27.31
C ALA A 106 34.94 -6.41 27.72
N ALA A 107 35.03 -7.33 26.75
CA ALA A 107 35.51 -8.69 26.98
C ALA A 107 36.97 -8.73 27.44
N ARG A 108 37.79 -7.73 27.09
CA ARG A 108 39.19 -7.59 27.48
C ARG A 108 39.41 -6.65 28.67
N GLY A 109 38.35 -6.16 29.31
CA GLY A 109 38.43 -5.28 30.47
C GLY A 109 38.69 -3.80 30.17
N HIS A 110 38.65 -3.38 28.90
CA HIS A 110 38.77 -1.99 28.48
C HIS A 110 37.39 -1.33 28.31
N ALA A 111 37.16 -0.22 29.02
CA ALA A 111 35.95 0.58 28.86
C ALA A 111 36.09 1.54 27.66
N VAL A 112 35.74 1.06 26.46
CA VAL A 112 35.80 1.85 25.22
C VAL A 112 34.75 2.96 25.22
N ARG A 113 35.15 4.18 24.89
CA ARG A 113 34.24 5.34 24.79
C ARG A 113 33.36 5.22 23.52
N PRO A 114 32.03 5.29 23.62
CA PRO A 114 31.14 5.14 22.46
C PRO A 114 31.41 6.12 21.33
N GLY A 115 31.66 7.40 21.65
CA GLY A 115 32.01 8.41 20.63
C GLY A 115 33.31 8.10 19.89
N ALA A 116 34.33 7.57 20.60
CA ALA A 116 35.59 7.19 19.99
C ALA A 116 35.42 5.94 19.09
N ALA A 117 34.61 4.97 19.53
CA ALA A 117 34.29 3.79 18.72
C ALA A 117 33.53 4.16 17.43
N ILE A 118 32.52 5.04 17.53
CA ILE A 118 31.77 5.55 16.36
C ILE A 118 32.71 6.30 15.42
N TRP A 119 33.55 7.20 15.94
CA TRP A 119 34.50 7.95 15.12
C TRP A 119 35.54 7.06 14.43
N ALA A 120 36.05 6.05 15.13
CA ALA A 120 36.93 5.04 14.55
C ALA A 120 36.24 4.24 13.44
N ALA A 121 34.97 3.90 13.61
CA ALA A 121 34.16 3.24 12.58
C ALA A 121 33.96 4.14 11.35
N VAL A 122 33.60 5.41 11.54
CA VAL A 122 33.39 6.40 10.46
C VAL A 122 34.67 6.63 9.65
N LYS A 123 35.83 6.80 10.31
CA LYS A 123 37.12 6.97 9.62
C LYS A 123 37.48 5.83 8.68
N ARG A 124 36.98 4.62 8.97
CA ARG A 124 37.28 3.40 8.21
C ARG A 124 36.20 3.05 7.20
N LEU A 125 35.08 3.77 7.20
CA LEU A 125 33.95 3.56 6.29
C LEU A 125 34.36 3.47 4.82
N PRO A 126 35.26 4.31 4.25
CA PRO A 126 35.60 4.23 2.82
C PRO A 126 36.15 2.86 2.41
N VAL A 127 36.95 2.24 3.28
CA VAL A 127 37.53 0.91 3.03
C VAL A 127 36.46 -0.18 3.05
N PHE A 128 35.53 -0.10 4.02
CA PHE A 128 34.39 -1.02 4.08
C PHE A 128 33.46 -0.84 2.88
N ALA A 129 33.17 0.41 2.50
CA ALA A 129 32.28 0.73 1.39
C ALA A 129 32.83 0.16 0.06
N VAL A 130 34.11 0.36 -0.25
CA VAL A 130 34.73 -0.21 -1.46
C VAL A 130 34.66 -1.73 -1.48
N ALA A 131 34.98 -2.39 -0.36
CA ALA A 131 34.92 -3.84 -0.26
C ALA A 131 33.49 -4.38 -0.45
N LEU A 132 32.49 -3.71 0.13
CA LEU A 132 31.09 -4.13 0.05
C LEU A 132 30.50 -3.85 -1.34
N CYS A 133 30.87 -2.74 -1.99
CA CYS A 133 30.55 -2.47 -3.38
C CYS A 133 31.12 -3.53 -4.32
N ALA A 134 32.34 -4.02 -4.07
CA ALA A 134 32.92 -5.11 -4.86
C ALA A 134 32.14 -6.43 -4.71
N VAL A 135 31.73 -6.79 -3.48
CA VAL A 135 30.88 -7.97 -3.25
C VAL A 135 29.52 -7.79 -3.91
N ALA A 136 28.89 -6.62 -3.75
CA ALA A 136 27.58 -6.35 -4.32
C ALA A 136 27.63 -6.40 -5.86
N ALA A 137 28.61 -5.76 -6.49
CA ALA A 137 28.81 -5.79 -7.94
C ALA A 137 29.05 -7.22 -8.44
N GLY A 138 29.87 -8.01 -7.74
CA GLY A 138 30.09 -9.43 -8.05
C GLY A 138 28.81 -10.25 -7.91
N THR A 139 28.03 -10.02 -6.85
CA THR A 139 26.75 -10.71 -6.60
C THR A 139 25.74 -10.39 -7.69
N ILE A 140 25.61 -9.12 -8.09
CA ILE A 140 24.72 -8.70 -9.17
C ILE A 140 25.14 -9.33 -10.51
N LEU A 141 26.44 -9.37 -10.81
CA LEU A 141 26.96 -10.04 -12.00
C LEU A 141 26.60 -11.53 -12.03
N VAL A 142 26.78 -12.24 -10.91
CA VAL A 142 26.46 -13.66 -10.81
C VAL A 142 24.95 -13.89 -10.86
N LEU A 143 24.14 -13.07 -10.19
CA LEU A 143 22.67 -13.14 -10.26
C LEU A 143 22.18 -12.93 -11.69
N ARG A 144 22.72 -11.96 -12.42
CA ARG A 144 22.39 -11.75 -13.84
C ARG A 144 22.74 -12.96 -14.71
N MET A 145 23.83 -13.67 -14.42
CA MET A 145 24.17 -14.92 -15.11
C MET A 145 23.18 -16.04 -14.75
N VAL A 146 22.82 -16.17 -13.47
CA VAL A 146 21.90 -17.22 -12.99
C VAL A 146 20.48 -17.06 -13.53
N VAL A 147 19.97 -15.82 -13.59
CA VAL A 147 18.62 -15.51 -14.12
C VAL A 147 18.48 -15.94 -15.59
N GLY A 148 19.56 -15.95 -16.36
CA GLY A 148 19.56 -16.44 -17.74
C GLY A 148 19.66 -17.97 -17.92
N LEU A 149 19.94 -18.73 -16.85
CA LEU A 149 20.29 -20.15 -16.94
C LEU A 149 19.22 -21.11 -16.41
N ALA A 150 18.34 -20.68 -15.51
CA ALA A 150 17.32 -21.56 -14.93
C ALA A 150 16.08 -20.79 -14.47
N THR A 151 14.90 -21.31 -14.82
CA THR A 151 13.58 -20.85 -14.36
C THR A 151 13.01 -21.80 -13.29
N GLY A 152 12.07 -21.33 -12.47
CA GLY A 152 11.41 -22.14 -11.43
C GLY A 152 12.32 -22.51 -10.24
N MET A 153 12.03 -23.65 -9.58
CA MET A 153 12.71 -24.10 -8.35
C MET A 153 14.25 -24.20 -8.47
N PRO A 154 14.83 -24.72 -9.58
CA PRO A 154 16.28 -24.74 -9.75
C PRO A 154 16.91 -23.34 -9.78
N GLY A 155 16.25 -22.38 -10.43
CA GLY A 155 16.68 -20.97 -10.42
C GLY A 155 16.64 -20.37 -9.03
N LEU A 156 15.57 -20.65 -8.28
CA LEU A 156 15.42 -20.23 -6.88
C LEU A 156 16.54 -20.77 -5.98
N ILE A 157 16.88 -22.06 -6.10
CA ILE A 157 18.01 -22.67 -5.37
C ILE A 157 19.33 -21.98 -5.73
N MET A 158 19.58 -21.70 -7.02
CA MET A 158 20.80 -21.00 -7.43
C MET A 158 20.86 -19.58 -6.88
N VAL A 159 19.75 -18.83 -6.91
CA VAL A 159 19.66 -17.48 -6.33
C VAL A 159 20.00 -17.51 -4.83
N PHE A 160 19.40 -18.41 -4.07
CA PHE A 160 19.73 -18.59 -2.66
C PHE A 160 21.19 -19.00 -2.45
N GLY A 161 21.73 -19.86 -3.32
CA GLY A 161 23.15 -20.22 -3.31
C GLY A 161 24.08 -19.02 -3.52
N VAL A 162 23.77 -18.15 -4.48
CA VAL A 162 24.53 -16.93 -4.74
C VAL A 162 24.49 -15.99 -3.55
N PHE A 163 23.31 -15.78 -2.96
CA PHE A 163 23.19 -14.97 -1.75
C PHE A 163 23.94 -15.57 -0.56
N ALA A 164 23.91 -16.89 -0.38
CA ALA A 164 24.65 -17.56 0.68
C ALA A 164 26.18 -17.37 0.51
N VAL A 165 26.69 -17.54 -0.71
CA VAL A 165 28.11 -17.30 -1.03
C VAL A 165 28.48 -15.83 -0.82
N ALA A 166 27.67 -14.90 -1.30
CA ALA A 166 27.87 -13.47 -1.12
C ALA A 166 27.91 -13.09 0.37
N ALA A 167 26.98 -13.64 1.17
CA ALA A 167 26.93 -13.40 2.60
C ALA A 167 28.17 -13.96 3.32
N VAL A 168 28.66 -15.15 2.92
CA VAL A 168 29.91 -15.72 3.44
C VAL A 168 31.13 -14.86 3.09
N LEU A 169 31.21 -14.38 1.84
CA LEU A 169 32.29 -13.48 1.40
C LEU A 169 32.26 -12.15 2.15
N ALA A 170 31.08 -11.55 2.30
CA ALA A 170 30.88 -10.32 3.06
C ALA A 170 31.27 -10.49 4.54
N ALA A 171 30.85 -11.59 5.18
CA ALA A 171 31.23 -11.91 6.55
C ALA A 171 32.76 -12.06 6.68
N ARG A 172 33.39 -12.75 5.71
CA ARG A 172 34.84 -12.95 5.69
C ARG A 172 35.60 -11.62 5.54
N LEU A 173 35.12 -10.73 4.68
CA LEU A 173 35.67 -9.38 4.51
C LEU A 173 35.50 -8.53 5.78
N LEU A 174 34.34 -8.57 6.41
CA LEU A 174 34.08 -7.88 7.68
C LEU A 174 35.03 -8.35 8.79
N ILE A 175 35.17 -9.67 8.97
CA ILE A 175 36.10 -10.26 9.95
C ILE A 175 37.55 -9.88 9.62
N GLY A 176 37.94 -9.95 8.35
CA GLY A 176 39.28 -9.59 7.90
C GLY A 176 39.62 -8.12 8.12
N LEU A 177 38.67 -7.23 7.83
CA LEU A 177 38.82 -5.79 8.07
C LEU A 177 38.92 -5.50 9.56
N LEU A 178 38.07 -6.11 10.39
CA LEU A 178 38.17 -6.04 11.86
C LEU A 178 39.52 -6.57 12.37
N ALA A 179 40.02 -7.69 11.86
CA ALA A 179 41.34 -8.19 12.23
C ALA A 179 42.45 -7.18 11.89
N ARG A 180 42.38 -6.55 10.70
CA ARG A 180 43.33 -5.51 10.30
C ARG A 180 43.25 -4.25 11.17
N GLN A 181 42.05 -3.92 11.68
CA GLN A 181 41.86 -2.82 12.63
C GLN A 181 42.62 -3.00 13.94
N PHE A 182 42.81 -4.26 14.34
CA PHE A 182 43.53 -4.67 15.54
C PHE A 182 44.98 -5.11 15.24
N GLY A 183 45.53 -4.77 14.07
CA GLY A 183 46.91 -5.10 13.70
C GLY A 183 47.15 -6.54 13.22
N GLY A 184 46.10 -7.28 12.90
CA GLY A 184 46.16 -8.67 12.42
C GLY A 184 46.18 -8.83 10.90
N PHE A 185 46.67 -9.99 10.41
CA PHE A 185 46.71 -10.32 8.98
C PHE A 185 45.45 -11.07 8.52
N VAL A 186 44.83 -10.59 7.43
CA VAL A 186 43.49 -11.00 6.92
C VAL A 186 43.37 -12.49 6.58
N TRP A 187 44.46 -13.09 6.10
CA TRP A 187 44.45 -14.43 5.52
C TRP A 187 44.54 -15.55 6.57
N ALA A 188 45.32 -15.32 7.63
CA ALA A 188 45.49 -16.25 8.75
C ALA A 188 44.26 -16.35 9.66
N VAL A 189 43.33 -15.38 9.57
CA VAL A 189 42.10 -15.30 10.40
C VAL A 189 40.90 -16.04 9.77
N THR A 190 41.05 -16.64 8.58
CA THR A 190 39.89 -17.24 7.88
C THR A 190 40.16 -18.61 7.23
N THR A 191 41.40 -19.09 7.19
CA THR A 191 41.76 -20.45 6.76
C THR A 191 41.21 -21.52 7.74
N GLY A 192 40.59 -22.59 7.22
CA GLY A 192 40.25 -23.82 7.96
C GLY A 192 38.80 -23.98 8.51
N ARG A 193 38.06 -22.89 8.78
CA ARG A 193 36.69 -22.97 9.37
C ARG A 193 35.70 -21.93 8.80
N VAL A 194 35.79 -21.68 7.49
CA VAL A 194 34.93 -20.72 6.77
C VAL A 194 33.44 -21.02 7.00
N ALA A 195 33.04 -22.29 6.94
CA ALA A 195 31.65 -22.69 7.13
C ALA A 195 31.12 -22.43 8.56
N GLY A 196 31.93 -22.62 9.60
CA GLY A 196 31.51 -22.49 11.00
C GLY A 196 31.39 -21.05 11.49
N THR A 197 32.29 -20.16 11.04
CA THR A 197 32.34 -18.75 11.47
C THR A 197 31.47 -17.85 10.61
N ALA A 198 31.62 -17.92 9.28
CA ALA A 198 30.77 -17.17 8.37
C ALA A 198 29.33 -17.69 8.39
N GLY A 199 29.12 -19.00 8.48
CA GLY A 199 27.78 -19.55 8.63
C GLY A 199 27.10 -19.14 9.94
N ALA A 200 27.83 -18.93 11.05
CA ALA A 200 27.22 -18.55 12.33
C ALA A 200 26.75 -17.10 12.27
N PHE A 201 27.49 -16.26 11.56
CA PHE A 201 27.09 -14.89 11.23
C PHE A 201 25.91 -14.86 10.26
N VAL A 202 25.89 -15.69 9.22
CA VAL A 202 24.77 -15.76 8.27
C VAL A 202 23.51 -16.27 8.97
N LEU A 203 23.60 -17.37 9.72
CA LEU A 203 22.46 -18.01 10.36
C LEU A 203 21.96 -17.19 11.57
N GLY A 204 22.86 -16.78 12.46
CA GLY A 204 22.52 -16.03 13.67
C GLY A 204 22.34 -14.53 13.45
N GLY A 205 22.99 -13.94 12.45
CA GLY A 205 23.00 -12.50 12.19
C GLY A 205 22.18 -12.07 10.98
N LEU A 206 21.75 -12.98 10.09
CA LEU A 206 20.98 -12.62 8.89
C LEU A 206 19.67 -13.40 8.79
N VAL A 207 19.72 -14.74 8.89
CA VAL A 207 18.56 -15.63 8.68
C VAL A 207 17.56 -15.57 9.83
N VAL A 208 17.98 -15.82 11.07
CA VAL A 208 17.07 -15.75 12.24
C VAL A 208 16.40 -14.36 12.39
N PRO A 209 17.13 -13.25 12.23
CA PRO A 209 16.55 -11.91 12.34
C PRO A 209 15.65 -11.54 11.15
N ALA A 210 15.98 -11.96 9.93
CA ALA A 210 15.10 -11.80 8.77
C ALA A 210 13.80 -12.62 8.91
N GLY A 211 13.90 -13.85 9.45
CA GLY A 211 12.72 -14.67 9.77
C GLY A 211 11.84 -14.04 10.85
N LEU A 212 12.45 -13.43 11.87
CA LEU A 212 11.71 -12.66 12.87
C LEU A 212 11.06 -11.42 12.25
N ALA A 213 11.79 -10.64 11.44
CA ALA A 213 11.24 -9.47 10.75
C ALA A 213 10.05 -9.85 9.84
N TRP A 214 10.18 -10.92 9.06
CA TRP A 214 9.10 -11.46 8.24
C TRP A 214 7.88 -11.91 9.07
N MET A 215 8.11 -12.56 10.22
CA MET A 215 7.04 -12.91 11.15
C MET A 215 6.35 -11.70 11.78
N PHE A 216 6.99 -10.53 11.85
CA PHE A 216 6.38 -9.29 12.34
C PHE A 216 5.69 -8.50 11.22
N ASP A 217 6.19 -8.53 9.99
CA ASP A 217 5.56 -7.89 8.84
C ASP A 217 4.31 -8.65 8.35
N ALA A 218 4.33 -9.99 8.33
CA ALA A 218 3.26 -10.78 7.70
C ALA A 218 1.90 -10.82 8.45
N PRO A 219 1.82 -10.80 9.80
CA PRO A 219 0.53 -10.82 10.52
C PRO A 219 0.19 -9.56 11.32
N LEU A 220 1.17 -8.70 11.66
CA LEU A 220 0.94 -7.52 12.53
C LEU A 220 0.91 -6.19 11.76
N GLY A 221 1.40 -6.16 10.51
CA GLY A 221 1.34 -4.99 9.63
C GLY A 221 -0.08 -4.65 9.15
N ASN A 222 -0.99 -5.63 9.14
CA ASN A 222 -2.36 -5.48 8.62
C ASN A 222 -3.34 -4.85 9.64
N GLY A 223 -2.96 -3.71 10.22
CA GLY A 223 -3.89 -2.81 10.92
C GLY A 223 -4.07 -3.01 12.43
N LEU A 224 -3.41 -3.97 13.07
CA LEU A 224 -3.57 -4.22 14.53
C LEU A 224 -2.75 -3.28 15.42
N LEU A 225 -1.64 -2.71 14.93
CA LEU A 225 -0.75 -1.86 15.71
C LEU A 225 -0.59 -0.47 15.09
N HIS A 226 -0.65 0.57 15.93
CA HIS A 226 -0.41 1.94 15.50
C HIS A 226 0.98 2.08 14.83
N PRO A 227 1.16 2.86 13.75
CA PRO A 227 2.43 2.97 13.00
C PRO A 227 3.65 3.37 13.85
N VAL A 228 3.41 4.10 14.96
CA VAL A 228 4.47 4.43 15.93
C VAL A 228 4.96 3.17 16.66
N VAL A 229 4.05 2.27 17.03
CA VAL A 229 4.38 1.03 17.74
C VAL A 229 5.18 0.10 16.83
N THR A 230 4.78 -0.06 15.57
CA THR A 230 5.53 -0.88 14.61
C THR A 230 6.94 -0.34 14.38
N ARG A 231 7.11 0.99 14.29
CA ARG A 231 8.45 1.63 14.22
C ARG A 231 9.30 1.41 15.47
N VAL A 232 8.70 1.51 16.66
CA VAL A 232 9.40 1.24 17.92
C VAL A 232 9.85 -0.22 17.99
N ILE A 233 8.97 -1.16 17.63
CA ILE A 233 9.29 -2.59 17.58
C ILE A 233 10.42 -2.83 16.57
N GLY A 234 10.31 -2.29 15.35
CA GLY A 234 11.34 -2.39 14.32
C GLY A 234 12.70 -1.84 14.79
N ALA A 235 12.71 -0.68 15.44
CA ALA A 235 13.93 -0.08 15.99
C ALA A 235 14.57 -0.95 17.09
N VAL A 236 13.76 -1.53 17.97
CA VAL A 236 14.21 -2.47 19.01
C VAL A 236 14.80 -3.73 18.38
N LEU A 237 14.12 -4.30 17.38
CA LEU A 237 14.57 -5.50 16.67
C LEU A 237 15.89 -5.24 15.92
N VAL A 238 16.00 -4.14 15.18
CA VAL A 238 17.24 -3.75 14.48
C VAL A 238 18.38 -3.53 15.48
N THR A 239 18.12 -2.89 16.61
CA THR A 239 19.15 -2.68 17.65
C THR A 239 19.63 -4.01 18.24
N ALA A 240 18.68 -4.90 18.59
CA ALA A 240 18.99 -6.22 19.12
C ALA A 240 19.75 -7.07 18.10
N LEU A 241 19.39 -6.95 16.82
CA LEU A 241 20.06 -7.59 15.70
C LEU A 241 21.52 -7.16 15.58
N VAL A 242 21.80 -5.86 15.51
CA VAL A 242 23.18 -5.38 15.39
C VAL A 242 24.00 -5.73 16.64
N ALA A 243 23.39 -5.69 17.83
CA ALA A 243 24.04 -6.13 19.06
C ALA A 243 24.42 -7.62 19.02
N ALA A 244 23.53 -8.48 18.53
CA ALA A 244 23.78 -9.91 18.35
C ALA A 244 24.89 -10.17 17.33
N GLN A 245 24.82 -9.52 16.16
CA GLN A 245 25.87 -9.58 15.14
C GLN A 245 27.23 -9.18 15.71
N ALA A 246 27.28 -8.09 16.48
CA ALA A 246 28.51 -7.65 17.14
C ALA A 246 29.03 -8.66 18.17
N GLY A 247 28.15 -9.27 18.96
CA GLY A 247 28.49 -10.32 19.93
C GLY A 247 29.08 -11.57 19.26
N VAL A 248 28.45 -12.04 18.16
CA VAL A 248 28.96 -13.17 17.36
C VAL A 248 30.32 -12.84 16.74
N LEU A 249 30.47 -11.67 16.12
CA LEU A 249 31.76 -11.24 15.55
C LEU A 249 32.85 -11.15 16.62
N THR A 250 32.53 -10.57 17.79
CA THR A 250 33.46 -10.47 18.92
C THR A 250 33.87 -11.86 19.41
N HIS A 251 32.92 -12.78 19.57
CA HIS A 251 33.20 -14.14 20.00
C HIS A 251 34.07 -14.89 19.00
N THR A 252 33.78 -14.81 17.69
CA THR A 252 34.59 -15.45 16.65
C THR A 252 36.02 -14.90 16.58
N TYR A 253 36.18 -13.59 16.81
CA TYR A 253 37.49 -12.96 16.89
C TYR A 253 38.28 -13.44 18.12
N LEU A 254 37.62 -13.56 19.28
CA LEU A 254 38.25 -14.01 20.53
C LEU A 254 38.58 -15.51 20.54
N LEU A 255 37.68 -16.38 20.04
CA LEU A 255 37.89 -17.85 19.99
C LEU A 255 39.12 -18.24 19.17
N ARG A 256 39.36 -17.58 18.03
CA ARG A 256 40.48 -17.93 17.15
C ARG A 256 41.84 -17.66 17.82
N ARG A 257 41.88 -16.79 18.82
CA ARG A 257 43.09 -16.44 19.57
C ARG A 257 43.59 -17.61 20.42
N ASP A 258 42.69 -18.36 21.05
CA ASP A 258 43.07 -19.44 21.97
C ASP A 258 43.60 -20.67 21.22
N GLU A 259 43.10 -20.95 20.01
CA GLU A 259 43.55 -22.09 19.19
C GLU A 259 44.89 -21.82 18.44
N LEU A 260 45.19 -20.56 18.09
CA LEU A 260 46.42 -20.19 17.37
C LEU A 260 47.65 -20.04 18.27
N GLY A 261 47.48 -20.02 19.60
CA GLY A 261 48.57 -19.96 20.57
C GLY A 261 49.51 -21.18 20.53
N GLU A 262 49.08 -22.27 19.89
CA GLU A 262 49.81 -23.55 19.86
C GLU A 262 50.56 -23.79 18.53
N TRP A 263 50.17 -23.10 17.44
CA TRP A 263 50.77 -23.25 16.10
C TRP A 263 51.41 -21.93 15.67
N GLY A 264 52.65 -21.72 16.13
CA GLY A 264 53.41 -20.51 15.88
C GLY A 264 53.65 -20.27 14.39
N GLN A 265 52.89 -19.35 13.79
CA GLN A 265 53.33 -18.36 12.80
C GLN A 265 52.14 -17.48 12.39
N THR A 266 52.27 -16.16 12.58
CA THR A 266 51.34 -15.07 12.19
C THR A 266 50.14 -14.76 13.10
N ALA A 267 50.25 -14.98 14.41
CA ALA A 267 49.22 -14.56 15.38
C ALA A 267 49.22 -13.03 15.58
N VAL A 268 48.03 -12.44 15.67
CA VAL A 268 47.79 -11.03 16.00
C VAL A 268 48.47 -10.69 17.33
N ASP A 269 49.34 -9.67 17.37
CA ASP A 269 50.01 -9.24 18.61
C ASP A 269 48.97 -8.72 19.62
N PRO A 270 48.70 -9.44 20.72
CA PRO A 270 47.67 -9.05 21.67
C PRO A 270 47.96 -7.73 22.38
N SER A 271 49.23 -7.35 22.49
CA SER A 271 49.63 -6.08 23.09
C SER A 271 49.30 -4.89 22.19
N ALA A 272 49.36 -5.06 20.87
CA ALA A 272 48.94 -4.06 19.90
C ALA A 272 47.41 -3.86 19.92
N VAL A 273 46.64 -4.94 20.12
CA VAL A 273 45.17 -4.87 20.29
C VAL A 273 44.80 -4.12 21.56
N ASP A 274 45.43 -4.46 22.69
CA ASP A 274 45.18 -3.81 23.98
C ASP A 274 45.63 -2.35 23.98
N ALA A 275 46.74 -2.02 23.30
CA ALA A 275 47.18 -0.65 23.10
C ALA A 275 46.16 0.18 22.29
N GLY A 276 45.65 -0.37 21.17
CA GLY A 276 44.62 0.29 20.37
C GLY A 276 43.28 0.45 21.11
N LEU A 277 42.88 -0.55 21.92
CA LEU A 277 41.69 -0.45 22.76
C LEU A 277 41.88 0.52 23.94
N ALA A 278 43.08 0.60 24.50
CA ALA A 278 43.44 1.56 25.54
C ALA A 278 43.39 3.00 25.02
N GLU A 279 43.82 3.26 23.78
CA GLU A 279 43.69 4.58 23.14
C GLU A 279 42.22 5.02 22.99
N LEU A 280 41.32 4.07 22.75
CA LEU A 280 39.88 4.31 22.65
C LEU A 280 39.17 4.30 24.02
N SER A 281 39.88 3.96 25.10
CA SER A 281 39.31 3.83 26.43
C SER A 281 39.14 5.17 27.14
N GLY A 282 38.25 5.22 28.12
CA GLY A 282 38.21 6.30 29.08
C GLY A 282 36.89 6.37 29.84
N ASP A 283 36.63 7.52 30.47
CA ASP A 283 35.50 7.67 31.38
C ASP A 283 34.17 7.12 30.85
N PRO A 284 33.42 6.39 31.70
CA PRO A 284 32.12 5.86 31.32
C PRO A 284 31.16 7.00 30.96
N VAL A 285 30.26 6.74 30.01
CA VAL A 285 29.25 7.70 29.56
C VAL A 285 28.42 8.15 30.74
N ARG A 286 28.55 9.42 31.13
CA ARG A 286 27.86 10.00 32.30
C ARG A 286 26.34 10.12 32.12
N ARG A 287 25.81 10.00 30.89
CA ARG A 287 24.37 10.20 30.57
C ARG A 287 23.85 9.25 29.48
N PRO A 288 23.73 7.93 29.75
CA PRO A 288 23.18 6.97 28.78
C PRO A 288 21.71 7.27 28.41
N TRP A 289 20.98 7.98 29.27
CA TRP A 289 19.60 8.40 29.02
C TRP A 289 19.48 9.41 27.86
N ALA A 290 20.52 10.21 27.59
CA ALA A 290 20.49 11.19 26.51
C ALA A 290 20.44 10.53 25.12
N ALA A 291 21.15 9.42 24.96
CA ALA A 291 21.11 8.62 23.74
C ALA A 291 19.74 7.98 23.53
N ALA A 292 19.15 7.41 24.59
CA ALA A 292 17.80 6.87 24.54
C ALA A 292 16.75 7.94 24.21
N ALA A 293 16.84 9.12 24.84
CA ALA A 293 15.97 10.25 24.56
C ALA A 293 16.07 10.73 23.10
N ALA A 294 17.29 10.81 22.56
CA ALA A 294 17.51 11.17 21.16
C ALA A 294 16.91 10.14 20.19
N THR A 295 17.02 8.84 20.47
CA THR A 295 16.38 7.79 19.66
C THR A 295 14.86 7.88 19.72
N VAL A 296 14.28 8.09 20.92
CA VAL A 296 12.82 8.27 21.07
C VAL A 296 12.36 9.51 20.31
N LEU A 297 13.07 10.63 20.42
CA LEU A 297 12.78 11.82 19.63
C LEU A 297 12.82 11.53 18.14
N ALA A 298 13.89 10.88 17.64
CA ALA A 298 14.02 10.52 16.23
C ALA A 298 12.90 9.59 15.73
N LEU A 299 12.42 8.66 16.57
CA LEU A 299 11.29 7.77 16.26
C LEU A 299 9.95 8.52 16.20
N LEU A 300 9.78 9.55 17.03
CA LEU A 300 8.58 10.36 17.09
C LEU A 300 8.59 11.51 16.07
N THR A 301 9.74 11.94 15.57
CA THR A 301 9.88 13.05 14.62
C THR A 301 8.92 12.94 13.43
N PRO A 302 8.80 11.79 12.72
CA PRO A 302 7.92 11.74 11.57
C PRO A 302 6.44 11.83 11.94
N ALA A 303 6.05 11.32 13.12
CA ALA A 303 4.68 11.45 13.62
C ALA A 303 4.37 12.90 14.03
N ALA A 304 5.32 13.59 14.68
CA ALA A 304 5.20 15.00 15.00
C ALA A 304 5.11 15.87 13.74
N VAL A 305 5.92 15.58 12.73
CA VAL A 305 5.88 16.30 11.45
C VAL A 305 4.60 16.00 10.68
N ALA A 306 4.10 14.76 10.70
CA ALA A 306 2.79 14.44 10.13
C ALA A 306 1.64 15.16 10.85
N ALA A 307 1.69 15.26 12.17
CA ALA A 307 0.68 15.96 12.97
C ALA A 307 0.67 17.47 12.71
N VAL A 308 1.84 18.09 12.55
CA VAL A 308 1.96 19.53 12.22
C VAL A 308 1.72 19.80 10.73
N ASN A 309 2.01 18.83 9.87
CA ASN A 309 1.93 18.89 8.42
C ASN A 309 2.53 20.19 7.80
N PRO A 310 3.81 20.51 8.08
CA PRO A 310 4.42 21.76 7.60
C PRO A 310 4.57 21.82 6.07
N PHE A 311 4.47 20.67 5.39
CA PHE A 311 4.57 20.59 3.93
C PHE A 311 3.25 20.84 3.22
N ARG A 312 2.15 20.95 3.97
CA ARG A 312 0.80 20.92 3.40
C ARG A 312 0.64 19.70 2.49
N ALA A 313 1.14 18.56 2.95
CA ALA A 313 0.98 17.28 2.28
C ALA A 313 -0.49 16.82 2.43
N PRO A 314 -1.06 16.19 1.41
CA PRO A 314 -2.36 15.55 1.53
C PRO A 314 -2.31 14.42 2.56
N THR A 315 -3.38 14.28 3.33
CA THR A 315 -3.51 13.23 4.35
C THR A 315 -4.48 12.16 3.88
N VAL A 316 -4.04 10.90 3.89
CA VAL A 316 -4.83 9.73 3.55
C VAL A 316 -5.07 8.94 4.82
N ARG A 317 -6.34 8.67 5.13
CA ARG A 317 -6.74 7.69 6.14
C ARG A 317 -7.24 6.45 5.42
N SER A 318 -6.57 5.33 5.64
CA SER A 318 -6.84 4.03 5.01
C SER A 318 -7.32 3.06 6.07
N ASN A 319 -8.50 2.46 5.86
CA ASN A 319 -9.02 1.37 6.68
C ASN A 319 -9.34 0.15 5.81
N GLY A 320 -9.14 -1.04 6.37
CA GLY A 320 -9.40 -2.32 5.69
C GLY A 320 -10.81 -2.88 5.91
N ASP A 321 -11.68 -2.18 6.65
CA ASP A 321 -13.07 -2.58 6.82
C ASP A 321 -13.90 -2.05 5.64
N ALA A 322 -13.63 -2.59 4.45
CA ALA A 322 -14.43 -2.29 3.27
C ALA A 322 -15.70 -3.16 3.22
N PRO A 323 -16.79 -2.64 2.64
CA PRO A 323 -18.04 -3.38 2.54
C PRO A 323 -18.02 -4.54 1.52
N GLY A 324 -16.96 -4.66 0.71
CA GLY A 324 -16.84 -5.60 -0.41
C GLY A 324 -17.78 -5.28 -1.57
N GLY A 325 -17.24 -5.01 -2.77
CA GLY A 325 -18.06 -4.71 -3.95
C GLY A 325 -18.82 -3.40 -3.82
N ALA A 326 -18.11 -2.27 -3.71
CA ALA A 326 -18.77 -0.97 -3.61
C ALA A 326 -19.40 -0.59 -4.97
N VAL A 327 -20.71 -0.31 -4.98
CA VAL A 327 -21.48 -0.03 -6.20
C VAL A 327 -21.71 1.47 -6.38
N ALA A 328 -21.98 2.18 -5.28
CA ALA A 328 -22.16 3.62 -5.29
C ALA A 328 -21.73 4.22 -3.95
N VAL A 329 -21.30 5.48 -3.98
CA VAL A 329 -21.00 6.26 -2.78
C VAL A 329 -21.46 7.69 -3.00
N VAL A 330 -22.08 8.26 -1.97
CA VAL A 330 -22.51 9.67 -1.97
C VAL A 330 -22.06 10.31 -0.67
N TRP A 331 -21.65 11.56 -0.77
CA TRP A 331 -21.32 12.40 0.38
C TRP A 331 -22.33 13.55 0.47
N PRO A 332 -23.42 13.40 1.25
CA PRO A 332 -24.43 14.44 1.35
C PRO A 332 -23.88 15.69 2.04
N THR A 333 -24.29 16.87 1.57
CA THR A 333 -23.91 18.15 2.15
C THR A 333 -24.20 18.20 3.64
N GLY A 334 -23.17 18.52 4.44
CA GLY A 334 -23.27 18.64 5.89
C GLY A 334 -23.48 17.31 6.64
N LYS A 335 -23.33 16.15 5.98
CA LYS A 335 -23.46 14.82 6.59
C LYS A 335 -22.23 13.95 6.31
N HIS A 336 -22.27 12.74 6.85
CA HIS A 336 -21.27 11.69 6.61
C HIS A 336 -21.59 10.90 5.33
N PRO A 337 -20.59 10.23 4.75
CA PRO A 337 -20.76 9.39 3.56
C PRO A 337 -21.80 8.29 3.75
N VAL A 338 -22.37 7.86 2.63
CA VAL A 338 -23.22 6.68 2.55
C VAL A 338 -22.70 5.81 1.41
N ILE A 339 -22.58 4.51 1.67
CA ILE A 339 -22.01 3.56 0.73
C ILE A 339 -23.07 2.50 0.40
N ALA A 340 -23.33 2.30 -0.88
CA ALA A 340 -24.09 1.16 -1.38
C ALA A 340 -23.10 0.10 -1.85
N ALA A 341 -23.21 -1.11 -1.31
CA ALA A 341 -22.37 -2.24 -1.63
C ALA A 341 -23.19 -3.35 -2.31
N THR A 342 -22.52 -4.32 -2.91
CA THR A 342 -23.14 -5.47 -3.59
C THR A 342 -24.20 -6.10 -2.70
N PHE A 343 -23.90 -6.32 -1.42
CA PHE A 343 -24.76 -7.01 -0.46
C PHE A 343 -25.29 -6.13 0.68
N GLY A 344 -25.37 -4.81 0.52
CA GLY A 344 -26.01 -3.98 1.54
C GLY A 344 -25.79 -2.49 1.38
N ALA A 345 -25.99 -1.76 2.47
CA ALA A 345 -25.72 -0.34 2.58
C ALA A 345 -25.04 -0.01 3.91
N ARG A 346 -24.10 0.93 3.90
CA ARG A 346 -23.49 1.50 5.10
C ARG A 346 -23.83 2.98 5.22
N PHE A 347 -24.43 3.34 6.35
CA PHE A 347 -24.69 4.73 6.73
C PHE A 347 -23.63 5.16 7.74
N CYS A 348 -22.62 5.90 7.29
CA CYS A 348 -21.48 6.23 8.12
C CYS A 348 -21.85 7.25 9.20
N ASP A 349 -21.22 7.14 10.37
CA ASP A 349 -21.29 8.07 11.51
C ASP A 349 -20.02 8.93 11.61
N ASP A 350 -19.04 8.69 10.74
CA ASP A 350 -17.88 9.53 10.52
C ASP A 350 -17.43 9.50 9.05
N ASP A 351 -16.55 10.42 8.69
CA ASP A 351 -16.13 10.65 7.31
C ASP A 351 -15.22 9.56 6.75
N ALA A 352 -14.62 8.75 7.62
CA ALA A 352 -13.81 7.61 7.23
C ALA A 352 -14.63 6.30 7.17
N CYS A 353 -15.90 6.36 7.57
CA CYS A 353 -16.77 5.20 7.73
C CYS A 353 -16.20 4.11 8.65
N GLU A 354 -15.49 4.50 9.72
CA GLU A 354 -15.03 3.55 10.75
C GLU A 354 -16.15 3.19 11.72
N ARG A 355 -17.11 4.08 11.89
CA ARG A 355 -18.37 3.82 12.59
C ARG A 355 -19.51 3.99 11.61
N TYR A 356 -20.40 3.02 11.56
CA TYR A 356 -21.52 3.01 10.62
C TYR A 356 -22.66 2.10 11.11
N VAL A 357 -23.84 2.33 10.56
CA VAL A 357 -24.95 1.38 10.58
C VAL A 357 -24.93 0.59 9.27
N SER A 358 -24.75 -0.73 9.34
CA SER A 358 -24.84 -1.63 8.20
C SER A 358 -26.26 -2.15 8.04
N GLN A 359 -26.69 -2.29 6.78
CA GLN A 359 -27.95 -2.90 6.40
C GLN A 359 -27.67 -3.94 5.31
N ASP A 360 -27.61 -5.21 5.70
CA ASP A 360 -27.15 -6.32 4.85
C ASP A 360 -28.31 -7.02 4.14
N HIS A 361 -29.23 -6.23 3.58
CA HIS A 361 -30.46 -6.71 2.94
C HIS A 361 -30.63 -6.17 1.51
N GLY A 362 -31.67 -6.66 0.83
CA GLY A 362 -31.97 -6.33 -0.55
C GLY A 362 -31.18 -7.14 -1.57
N PRO A 363 -31.53 -7.01 -2.86
CA PRO A 363 -30.94 -7.81 -3.91
C PRO A 363 -29.45 -7.52 -4.09
N GLY A 364 -28.68 -8.56 -4.43
CA GLY A 364 -27.27 -8.44 -4.76
C GLY A 364 -27.07 -7.67 -6.05
N VAL A 365 -26.43 -6.50 -6.01
CA VAL A 365 -26.17 -5.69 -7.21
C VAL A 365 -24.76 -5.98 -7.70
N MET A 366 -24.64 -6.68 -8.83
CA MET A 366 -23.35 -6.90 -9.50
C MET A 366 -23.25 -6.04 -10.75
N ASP A 367 -22.02 -5.82 -11.22
CA ASP A 367 -21.80 -5.16 -12.51
C ASP A 367 -22.60 -5.90 -13.61
N ASP A 368 -23.27 -5.12 -14.46
CA ASP A 368 -24.17 -5.58 -15.54
C ASP A 368 -25.47 -6.27 -15.08
N TYR A 369 -25.65 -6.50 -13.77
CA TYR A 369 -26.81 -7.15 -13.17
C TYR A 369 -27.32 -6.33 -11.97
N GLY A 370 -27.92 -5.17 -12.26
CA GLY A 370 -28.60 -4.33 -11.29
C GLY A 370 -28.12 -2.88 -11.25
N ALA A 371 -28.75 -2.10 -10.39
CA ALA A 371 -28.41 -0.72 -10.15
C ALA A 371 -28.61 -0.36 -8.67
N ALA A 372 -27.78 0.54 -8.17
CA ALA A 372 -27.94 1.12 -6.83
C ALA A 372 -27.90 2.65 -6.92
N ALA A 373 -28.70 3.29 -6.07
CA ALA A 373 -28.71 4.73 -5.91
C ALA A 373 -28.83 5.13 -4.46
N ILE A 374 -28.30 6.30 -4.14
CA ILE A 374 -28.36 6.88 -2.80
C ILE A 374 -29.10 8.21 -2.94
N SER A 375 -30.02 8.49 -2.01
CA SER A 375 -30.74 9.75 -2.00
C SER A 375 -29.78 10.92 -1.78
N ALA A 376 -30.11 12.09 -2.35
CA ALA A 376 -29.23 13.27 -2.26
C ALA A 376 -28.94 13.70 -0.80
N ASP A 377 -29.87 13.44 0.11
CA ASP A 377 -29.73 13.69 1.54
C ASP A 377 -29.09 12.52 2.33
N GLY A 378 -28.76 11.41 1.66
CA GLY A 378 -28.13 10.22 2.22
C GLY A 378 -28.97 9.45 3.24
N THR A 379 -30.28 9.66 3.27
CA THR A 379 -31.15 8.96 4.23
C THR A 379 -31.65 7.62 3.72
N ALA A 380 -31.59 7.40 2.40
CA ALA A 380 -32.03 6.17 1.76
C ALA A 380 -31.02 5.67 0.71
N VAL A 381 -30.87 4.36 0.66
CA VAL A 381 -30.19 3.63 -0.42
C VAL A 381 -31.23 2.74 -1.09
N VAL A 382 -31.33 2.80 -2.41
CA VAL A 382 -32.15 1.88 -3.20
C VAL A 382 -31.24 0.97 -4.00
N LYS A 383 -31.45 -0.33 -3.86
CA LYS A 383 -30.80 -1.38 -4.65
C LYS A 383 -31.85 -2.09 -5.47
N ALA A 384 -31.59 -2.33 -6.74
CA ALA A 384 -32.56 -2.95 -7.63
C ALA A 384 -31.89 -3.89 -8.64
N VAL A 385 -32.54 -5.01 -8.94
CA VAL A 385 -32.12 -5.98 -9.95
C VAL A 385 -33.34 -6.45 -10.75
N LEU A 386 -33.10 -6.96 -11.95
CA LEU A 386 -34.15 -7.56 -12.76
C LEU A 386 -34.24 -9.05 -12.44
N THR A 387 -35.44 -9.52 -12.10
CA THR A 387 -35.71 -10.92 -11.76
C THR A 387 -36.93 -11.46 -12.50
N GLY A 388 -37.16 -12.76 -12.34
CA GLY A 388 -38.28 -13.48 -12.94
C GLY A 388 -37.92 -14.18 -14.25
N GLY A 389 -38.84 -15.00 -14.74
CA GLY A 389 -38.71 -15.72 -16.00
C GLY A 389 -40.00 -15.65 -16.81
N LEU A 390 -39.95 -16.14 -18.05
CA LEU A 390 -41.11 -16.23 -18.96
C LEU A 390 -42.32 -16.90 -18.27
N ASP A 391 -42.07 -17.98 -17.51
CA ASP A 391 -43.11 -18.79 -16.86
C ASP A 391 -43.59 -18.22 -15.51
N ASN A 392 -42.80 -17.37 -14.86
CA ASN A 392 -43.07 -16.82 -13.52
C ASN A 392 -43.69 -15.41 -13.55
N GLY A 393 -44.10 -14.94 -14.72
CA GLY A 393 -44.72 -13.61 -14.89
C GLY A 393 -43.75 -12.43 -15.01
N GLY A 394 -42.44 -12.66 -15.13
CA GLY A 394 -41.41 -11.61 -15.23
C GLY A 394 -41.39 -10.87 -16.58
N PRO A 395 -40.56 -9.83 -16.76
CA PRO A 395 -39.55 -9.35 -15.80
C PRO A 395 -40.13 -8.42 -14.72
N PHE A 396 -39.59 -8.54 -13.51
CA PHE A 396 -39.85 -7.67 -12.37
C PHE A 396 -38.57 -6.91 -12.00
N VAL A 397 -38.73 -5.68 -11.53
CA VAL A 397 -37.71 -5.00 -10.76
C VAL A 397 -37.88 -5.46 -9.32
N ASP A 398 -36.98 -6.31 -8.85
CA ASP A 398 -36.79 -6.61 -7.42
C ASP A 398 -35.95 -5.49 -6.83
N PHE A 399 -36.45 -4.82 -5.79
CA PHE A 399 -35.71 -3.73 -5.17
C PHE A 399 -35.88 -3.68 -3.66
N ALA A 400 -34.89 -3.09 -3.01
CA ALA A 400 -34.93 -2.76 -1.61
C ALA A 400 -34.64 -1.27 -1.41
N ARG A 401 -35.44 -0.61 -0.58
CA ARG A 401 -35.13 0.71 -0.03
C ARG A 401 -34.62 0.53 1.40
N CYS A 402 -33.33 0.73 1.59
CA CYS A 402 -32.64 0.69 2.87
C CYS A 402 -32.54 2.08 3.47
N THR A 403 -32.79 2.17 4.76
CA THR A 403 -32.54 3.35 5.61
C THR A 403 -31.75 2.89 6.84
N ARG A 404 -31.36 3.82 7.72
CA ARG A 404 -30.72 3.45 8.98
C ARG A 404 -31.56 2.48 9.83
N ASP A 405 -32.89 2.51 9.71
CA ASP A 405 -33.80 1.72 10.54
C ASP A 405 -34.12 0.32 9.96
N GLY A 406 -33.69 0.04 8.73
CA GLY A 406 -33.95 -1.23 8.06
C GLY A 406 -34.15 -1.09 6.55
N CYS A 407 -34.32 -2.23 5.89
CA CYS A 407 -34.62 -2.31 4.46
C CYS A 407 -36.04 -2.80 4.22
N GLN A 408 -36.74 -2.11 3.32
CA GLN A 408 -38.02 -2.53 2.80
C GLN A 408 -37.85 -3.07 1.38
N GLU A 409 -38.17 -4.35 1.19
CA GLU A 409 -38.12 -5.04 -0.10
C GLU A 409 -39.49 -5.02 -0.79
N ALA A 410 -39.48 -4.86 -2.11
CA ALA A 410 -40.67 -4.82 -2.94
C ALA A 410 -40.34 -5.19 -4.40
N TRP A 411 -41.39 -5.44 -5.18
CA TRP A 411 -41.28 -5.90 -6.57
C TRP A 411 -42.21 -5.08 -7.44
N VAL A 412 -41.73 -4.64 -8.59
CA VAL A 412 -42.54 -3.90 -9.57
C VAL A 412 -42.49 -4.60 -10.91
N PRO A 413 -43.64 -4.96 -11.51
CA PRO A 413 -43.66 -5.52 -12.85
C PRO A 413 -43.19 -4.47 -13.84
N VAL A 414 -42.21 -4.82 -14.68
CA VAL A 414 -41.73 -3.96 -15.76
C VAL A 414 -42.84 -3.72 -16.77
N ARG A 415 -43.55 -4.80 -17.14
CA ARG A 415 -44.64 -4.77 -18.12
C ARG A 415 -45.91 -4.18 -17.51
N ALA A 416 -46.63 -3.40 -18.31
CA ALA A 416 -47.97 -2.92 -17.95
C ALA A 416 -49.03 -4.02 -18.09
N SER A 417 -48.80 -5.01 -18.96
CA SER A 417 -49.67 -6.18 -19.12
C SER A 417 -48.91 -7.44 -19.54
N ALA A 418 -49.49 -8.61 -19.27
CA ALA A 418 -48.94 -9.90 -19.71
C ALA A 418 -48.87 -10.06 -21.25
N LYS A 419 -49.52 -9.17 -22.01
CA LYS A 419 -49.53 -9.17 -23.47
C LYS A 419 -48.36 -8.41 -24.09
N GLU A 420 -47.63 -7.60 -23.32
CA GLU A 420 -46.40 -6.95 -23.79
C GLU A 420 -45.30 -8.01 -23.93
N THR A 421 -44.50 -7.92 -25.00
CA THR A 421 -43.49 -8.95 -25.24
C THR A 421 -42.37 -8.89 -24.20
N PHE A 422 -41.55 -9.94 -24.25
CA PHE A 422 -40.51 -10.21 -23.28
C PHE A 422 -39.16 -9.76 -23.82
N GLY A 423 -38.52 -8.84 -23.12
CA GLY A 423 -37.12 -8.47 -23.31
C GLY A 423 -36.50 -8.12 -21.95
N TRP A 424 -35.20 -8.37 -21.79
CA TRP A 424 -34.45 -7.97 -20.59
C TRP A 424 -34.01 -6.50 -20.75
N PRO A 425 -34.56 -5.55 -19.99
CA PRO A 425 -34.12 -4.16 -20.04
C PRO A 425 -32.73 -3.98 -19.45
N GLU A 426 -32.06 -2.91 -19.86
CA GLU A 426 -31.05 -2.26 -19.01
C GLU A 426 -31.78 -1.51 -17.89
N LEU A 427 -31.32 -1.66 -16.64
CA LEU A 427 -31.91 -1.05 -15.46
C LEU A 427 -31.03 0.06 -14.89
N ALA A 428 -31.62 1.22 -14.63
CA ALA A 428 -31.05 2.26 -13.79
C ALA A 428 -32.04 2.65 -12.69
N VAL A 429 -31.53 3.10 -11.54
CA VAL A 429 -32.35 3.51 -10.39
C VAL A 429 -31.89 4.85 -9.86
N ALA A 430 -32.82 5.63 -9.31
CA ALA A 430 -32.52 6.88 -8.61
C ALA A 430 -33.57 7.16 -7.53
N VAL A 431 -33.19 7.96 -6.53
CA VAL A 431 -34.11 8.46 -5.50
C VAL A 431 -34.30 9.95 -5.72
N ALA A 432 -35.55 10.37 -5.91
CA ALA A 432 -35.90 11.76 -6.12
C ALA A 432 -35.88 12.57 -4.80
N PRO A 433 -35.84 13.92 -4.86
CA PRO A 433 -35.89 14.77 -3.67
C PRO A 433 -37.14 14.57 -2.80
N ASP A 434 -38.26 14.20 -3.42
CA ASP A 434 -39.52 13.85 -2.74
C ASP A 434 -39.52 12.43 -2.15
N GLN A 435 -38.37 11.74 -2.16
CA GLN A 435 -38.17 10.37 -1.73
C GLN A 435 -38.90 9.31 -2.57
N SER A 436 -39.45 9.69 -3.73
CA SER A 436 -39.96 8.72 -4.71
C SER A 436 -38.80 7.96 -5.37
N ILE A 437 -39.04 6.68 -5.66
CA ILE A 437 -38.06 5.83 -6.33
C ILE A 437 -38.37 5.86 -7.83
N TRP A 438 -37.34 6.06 -8.64
CA TRP A 438 -37.45 6.00 -10.09
C TRP A 438 -36.62 4.87 -10.64
N PHE A 439 -37.22 4.13 -11.58
CA PHE A 439 -36.54 3.14 -12.40
C PHE A 439 -36.53 3.61 -13.85
N GLY A 440 -35.35 3.60 -14.46
CA GLY A 440 -35.18 3.81 -15.89
C GLY A 440 -34.91 2.49 -16.57
N LEU A 441 -35.67 2.19 -17.62
CA LEU A 441 -35.59 0.95 -18.36
C LEU A 441 -35.33 1.24 -19.84
N ALA A 442 -34.31 0.61 -20.41
CA ALA A 442 -34.07 0.60 -21.85
C ALA A 442 -34.27 -0.82 -22.40
N LEU A 443 -35.42 -1.04 -23.07
CA LEU A 443 -35.81 -2.35 -23.61
C LEU A 443 -35.48 -2.40 -25.10
N ALA A 444 -34.88 -3.47 -25.61
CA ALA A 444 -34.75 -3.66 -27.05
C ALA A 444 -36.15 -3.67 -27.71
N SER A 445 -36.33 -2.86 -28.75
CA SER A 445 -37.62 -2.66 -29.43
C SER A 445 -38.03 -3.89 -30.23
N GLU A 446 -39.31 -4.25 -30.13
CA GLU A 446 -39.94 -5.38 -30.83
C GLU A 446 -39.95 -5.24 -32.37
N ASN A 447 -39.91 -3.99 -32.86
CA ASN A 447 -39.99 -3.68 -34.29
C ASN A 447 -38.59 -3.58 -34.92
N GLU A 448 -37.62 -4.35 -34.43
CA GLU A 448 -36.25 -4.38 -34.95
C GLU A 448 -36.27 -4.83 -36.42
N LYS A 449 -36.30 -3.86 -37.33
CA LYS A 449 -35.98 -4.13 -38.73
C LYS A 449 -34.48 -4.38 -38.83
N PRO A 450 -34.01 -5.26 -39.73
CA PRO A 450 -32.58 -5.39 -40.00
C PRO A 450 -31.97 -4.02 -40.34
N GLY A 451 -31.14 -3.49 -39.45
CA GLY A 451 -30.52 -2.15 -39.58
C GLY A 451 -31.12 -1.02 -38.74
N GLU A 452 -32.24 -1.21 -38.02
CA GLU A 452 -32.88 -0.21 -37.14
C GLU A 452 -33.07 -0.76 -35.71
N ALA A 453 -31.97 -1.18 -35.09
CA ALA A 453 -31.98 -1.57 -33.69
C ALA A 453 -32.24 -0.34 -32.81
N ASN A 454 -33.25 -0.40 -31.93
CA ASN A 454 -33.60 0.71 -31.05
C ASN A 454 -33.93 0.21 -29.63
N PHE A 455 -33.61 1.00 -28.62
CA PHE A 455 -34.11 0.85 -27.26
C PHE A 455 -35.39 1.67 -27.07
N ALA A 456 -36.47 1.06 -26.60
CA ALA A 456 -37.64 1.75 -26.05
C ALA A 456 -37.35 2.16 -24.60
N ILE A 457 -37.51 3.45 -24.30
CA ILE A 457 -37.20 4.02 -23.00
C ILE A 457 -38.48 4.17 -22.17
N THR A 458 -38.48 3.55 -21.00
CA THR A 458 -39.58 3.65 -20.02
C THR A 458 -39.04 4.11 -18.68
N LEU A 459 -39.72 5.08 -18.07
CA LEU A 459 -39.48 5.49 -16.69
C LEU A 459 -40.65 5.02 -15.82
N ILE A 460 -40.34 4.39 -14.69
CA ILE A 460 -41.32 3.98 -13.70
C ILE A 460 -41.06 4.78 -12.43
N ARG A 461 -42.06 5.51 -11.95
CA ARG A 461 -42.02 6.22 -10.67
C ARG A 461 -42.85 5.48 -9.64
N CYS A 462 -42.26 5.31 -8.46
CA CYS A 462 -42.88 4.77 -7.27
C CYS A 462 -42.99 5.89 -6.23
N PRO A 463 -44.19 6.49 -6.05
CA PRO A 463 -44.40 7.57 -5.09
C PRO A 463 -44.13 7.16 -3.64
N ASP A 464 -44.29 5.87 -3.34
CA ASP A 464 -44.11 5.26 -2.03
C ASP A 464 -43.12 4.08 -2.06
N ALA A 465 -42.50 3.78 -0.92
CA ALA A 465 -41.50 2.71 -0.80
C ALA A 465 -42.01 1.29 -1.16
N PRO A 466 -43.26 0.88 -0.82
CA PRO A 466 -43.81 -0.39 -1.29
C PRO A 466 -44.08 -0.43 -2.81
N CYS A 467 -44.10 0.73 -3.47
CA CYS A 467 -44.50 0.91 -4.86
C CYS A 467 -45.83 0.22 -5.23
N ALA A 468 -46.87 0.43 -4.42
CA ALA A 468 -48.16 -0.23 -4.64
C ALA A 468 -48.87 0.29 -5.91
N LYS A 469 -48.59 1.53 -6.32
CA LYS A 469 -49.19 2.19 -7.49
C LYS A 469 -48.10 2.81 -8.38
N PRO A 470 -47.37 2.01 -9.17
CA PRO A 470 -46.33 2.50 -10.05
C PRO A 470 -46.90 3.35 -11.20
N GLU A 471 -46.35 4.54 -11.40
CA GLU A 471 -46.63 5.43 -12.52
C GLU A 471 -45.64 5.11 -13.65
N ARG A 472 -46.14 4.79 -14.86
CA ARG A 472 -45.30 4.40 -16.00
C ARG A 472 -45.34 5.47 -17.09
N HIS A 473 -44.17 5.88 -17.53
CA HIS A 473 -43.99 6.94 -18.52
C HIS A 473 -43.13 6.43 -19.67
N ARG A 474 -43.66 6.48 -20.90
CA ARG A 474 -42.87 6.19 -22.11
C ARG A 474 -42.12 7.45 -22.51
N ALA A 475 -40.79 7.40 -22.49
CA ALA A 475 -39.93 8.57 -22.72
C ALA A 475 -39.28 8.60 -24.12
N GLY A 476 -39.68 7.70 -25.01
CA GLY A 476 -39.26 7.68 -26.42
C GLY A 476 -38.41 6.47 -26.78
N THR A 477 -37.61 6.60 -27.84
CA THR A 477 -36.69 5.56 -28.33
C THR A 477 -35.30 6.13 -28.54
N VAL A 478 -34.29 5.27 -28.40
CA VAL A 478 -32.88 5.57 -28.60
C VAL A 478 -32.28 4.56 -29.58
N GLU A 479 -31.45 5.02 -30.51
CA GLU A 479 -30.76 4.13 -31.46
C GLU A 479 -29.79 3.18 -30.74
N ARG A 480 -29.79 1.91 -31.12
CA ARG A 480 -28.92 0.84 -30.61
C ARG A 480 -27.97 0.42 -31.73
N LEU A 481 -26.68 0.32 -31.45
CA LEU A 481 -25.69 -0.01 -32.47
C LEU A 481 -25.31 -1.50 -32.42
N PRO A 482 -25.22 -2.20 -33.58
CA PRO A 482 -24.76 -3.59 -33.65
C PRO A 482 -23.25 -3.62 -33.34
N GLY A 483 -22.90 -3.85 -32.08
CA GLY A 483 -21.55 -3.68 -31.53
C GLY A 483 -21.53 -3.23 -30.06
N ASP A 484 -22.72 -2.96 -29.52
CA ASP A 484 -23.02 -2.50 -28.16
C ASP A 484 -22.68 -3.45 -27.00
N ALA A 485 -21.76 -4.40 -27.18
CA ALA A 485 -21.19 -5.18 -26.08
C ALA A 485 -20.25 -4.28 -25.27
N VAL A 486 -20.82 -3.55 -24.32
CA VAL A 486 -20.10 -2.71 -23.35
C VAL A 486 -19.86 -3.53 -22.09
N THR A 487 -18.66 -3.48 -21.55
CA THR A 487 -18.34 -4.02 -20.22
C THR A 487 -18.62 -2.94 -19.16
N GLY A 488 -19.48 -3.22 -18.17
CA GLY A 488 -19.85 -2.28 -17.10
C GLY A 488 -21.15 -1.49 -17.35
N PRO A 489 -21.54 -0.61 -16.41
CA PRO A 489 -22.89 -0.03 -16.38
C PRO A 489 -23.19 0.80 -17.62
N ARG A 490 -24.22 0.32 -18.35
CA ARG A 490 -24.68 0.90 -19.62
C ARG A 490 -25.74 1.97 -19.42
N SER A 491 -26.45 1.95 -18.30
CA SER A 491 -27.45 2.95 -17.97
C SER A 491 -27.21 3.57 -16.61
N SER A 492 -27.57 4.84 -16.46
CA SER A 492 -27.57 5.54 -15.19
C SER A 492 -28.72 6.52 -15.15
N LEU A 493 -29.30 6.71 -13.98
CA LEU A 493 -30.43 7.60 -13.77
C LEU A 493 -30.04 8.61 -12.69
N SER A 494 -30.28 9.88 -12.98
CA SER A 494 -30.17 10.96 -11.99
C SER A 494 -31.48 11.72 -11.95
N ILE A 495 -31.82 12.26 -10.78
CA ILE A 495 -32.98 13.14 -10.60
C ILE A 495 -32.46 14.51 -10.17
N GLY A 496 -32.80 15.55 -10.93
CA GLY A 496 -32.50 16.93 -10.58
C GLY A 496 -33.20 17.37 -9.29
N SER A 497 -32.75 18.47 -8.69
CA SER A 497 -33.39 19.05 -7.50
C SER A 497 -34.83 19.51 -7.76
N ASP A 498 -35.18 19.79 -9.02
CA ASP A 498 -36.54 20.08 -9.49
C ASP A 498 -37.41 18.83 -9.68
N GLY A 499 -36.89 17.62 -9.40
CA GLY A 499 -37.57 16.35 -9.58
C GLY A 499 -37.52 15.82 -11.02
N ARG A 500 -36.70 16.42 -11.90
CA ARG A 500 -36.58 16.02 -13.29
C ARG A 500 -35.69 14.77 -13.46
N PRO A 501 -36.18 13.67 -14.06
CA PRO A 501 -35.34 12.52 -14.34
C PRO A 501 -34.46 12.74 -15.57
N ILE A 502 -33.22 12.27 -15.51
CA ILE A 502 -32.29 12.20 -16.64
C ILE A 502 -31.72 10.77 -16.67
N LEU A 503 -32.19 9.98 -17.63
CA LEU A 503 -31.67 8.65 -17.92
C LEU A 503 -30.59 8.76 -19.00
N ALA A 504 -29.38 8.34 -18.68
CA ALA A 504 -28.31 8.19 -19.66
C ALA A 504 -28.18 6.71 -20.06
N VAL A 505 -28.20 6.41 -21.36
CA VAL A 505 -28.03 5.07 -21.92
C VAL A 505 -26.88 5.07 -22.92
N ARG A 506 -25.85 4.28 -22.64
CA ARG A 506 -24.64 4.16 -23.45
C ARG A 506 -24.85 3.20 -24.63
N THR A 507 -24.61 3.72 -25.83
CA THR A 507 -24.70 3.02 -27.12
C THR A 507 -23.47 3.38 -27.95
N GLY A 508 -22.60 2.39 -28.18
CA GLY A 508 -21.30 2.55 -28.82
C GLY A 508 -20.42 3.61 -28.13
N LEU A 509 -20.07 4.65 -28.87
CA LEU A 509 -19.18 5.74 -28.44
C LEU A 509 -19.92 6.90 -27.76
N THR A 510 -21.24 6.80 -27.62
CA THR A 510 -22.10 7.88 -27.11
C THR A 510 -23.00 7.40 -25.98
N ALA A 511 -23.41 8.31 -25.11
CA ALA A 511 -24.57 8.14 -24.25
C ALA A 511 -25.70 9.03 -24.73
N ASN A 512 -26.88 8.44 -24.88
CA ASN A 512 -28.12 9.13 -25.14
C ASN A 512 -28.74 9.51 -23.80
N LEU A 513 -29.03 10.80 -23.62
CA LEU A 513 -29.63 11.37 -22.44
C LEU A 513 -31.11 11.59 -22.72
N VAL A 514 -31.97 10.98 -21.93
CA VAL A 514 -33.42 11.11 -22.04
C VAL A 514 -33.95 11.73 -20.76
N THR A 515 -34.68 12.83 -20.91
CA THR A 515 -35.34 13.53 -19.80
C THR A 515 -36.78 13.85 -20.15
N CYS A 516 -37.57 14.29 -19.19
CA CYS A 516 -38.95 14.71 -19.39
C CYS A 516 -39.38 15.66 -18.27
N ASP A 517 -40.65 16.07 -18.22
CA ASP A 517 -41.13 16.96 -17.14
C ASP A 517 -41.10 16.29 -15.76
N PRO A 518 -40.82 17.05 -14.68
CA PRO A 518 -40.78 16.51 -13.33
C PRO A 518 -42.08 15.80 -12.99
N VAL A 519 -41.98 14.65 -12.33
CA VAL A 519 -43.11 13.83 -11.84
C VAL A 519 -43.97 13.20 -12.94
N THR A 520 -44.44 13.97 -13.93
CA THR A 520 -45.44 13.54 -14.92
C THR A 520 -44.83 12.99 -16.20
N CYS A 521 -43.60 13.37 -16.51
CA CYS A 521 -42.87 12.96 -17.72
C CYS A 521 -43.62 13.25 -19.04
N ALA A 522 -44.43 14.32 -19.11
CA ALA A 522 -45.30 14.59 -20.26
C ALA A 522 -44.56 15.03 -21.54
N ASN A 523 -43.45 15.77 -21.41
CA ASN A 523 -42.68 16.29 -22.55
C ASN A 523 -41.26 15.72 -22.60
N PRO A 524 -41.07 14.50 -23.15
CA PRO A 524 -39.75 13.89 -23.25
C PRO A 524 -38.84 14.65 -24.21
N ARG A 525 -37.56 14.72 -23.86
CA ARG A 525 -36.47 15.33 -24.64
C ARG A 525 -35.28 14.39 -24.64
N ALA A 526 -34.58 14.33 -25.76
CA ALA A 526 -33.37 13.54 -25.90
C ALA A 526 -32.21 14.41 -26.40
N SER A 527 -31.01 14.10 -25.92
CA SER A 527 -29.74 14.60 -26.45
C SER A 527 -28.72 13.47 -26.44
N SER A 528 -27.54 13.68 -27.03
CA SER A 528 -26.45 12.72 -26.97
C SER A 528 -25.14 13.39 -26.58
N THR A 529 -24.28 12.63 -25.93
CA THR A 529 -22.92 13.05 -25.55
C THR A 529 -21.94 11.93 -25.87
N PHE A 530 -20.70 12.28 -26.19
CA PHE A 530 -19.64 11.30 -26.39
C PHE A 530 -19.23 10.67 -25.04
N THR A 531 -19.06 9.35 -25.03
CA THR A 531 -18.63 8.57 -23.85
C THR A 531 -17.38 7.73 -24.08
N GLY A 532 -16.78 7.74 -25.27
CA GLY A 532 -15.57 6.94 -25.56
C GLY A 532 -15.87 5.45 -25.83
N GLN A 533 -14.81 4.68 -26.06
CA GLN A 533 -14.89 3.22 -26.31
C GLN A 533 -15.48 2.46 -25.12
N GLY A 534 -16.11 1.31 -25.34
CA GLY A 534 -16.92 0.60 -24.34
C GLY A 534 -16.20 0.29 -23.01
N ASP A 535 -14.88 0.19 -23.01
CA ASP A 535 -14.03 -0.08 -21.84
C ASP A 535 -13.70 1.17 -21.00
N THR A 536 -13.99 2.37 -21.51
CA THR A 536 -13.75 3.62 -20.79
C THR A 536 -14.71 3.79 -19.61
N ARG A 537 -14.17 4.26 -18.47
CA ARG A 537 -14.97 4.63 -17.30
C ARG A 537 -15.61 5.97 -17.55
N TRP A 538 -16.86 6.14 -17.13
CA TRP A 538 -17.58 7.37 -17.38
C TRP A 538 -18.45 7.77 -16.19
N ALA A 539 -18.67 9.08 -16.06
CA ALA A 539 -19.68 9.65 -15.19
C ALA A 539 -20.73 10.33 -16.07
N ALA A 540 -21.99 10.04 -15.80
CA ALA A 540 -23.10 10.61 -16.53
C ALA A 540 -23.25 12.11 -16.25
N PRO A 541 -23.70 12.89 -17.25
CA PRO A 541 -24.06 14.29 -17.04
C PRO A 541 -25.17 14.44 -16.01
N THR A 542 -25.07 15.47 -15.16
CA THR A 542 -26.15 15.86 -14.23
C THR A 542 -27.18 16.80 -14.86
N SER A 543 -27.00 17.16 -16.13
CA SER A 543 -27.92 18.00 -16.90
C SER A 543 -27.98 17.55 -18.36
N LEU A 544 -29.08 17.85 -19.05
CA LEU A 544 -29.32 17.41 -20.43
C LEU A 544 -28.27 17.90 -21.44
N THR A 545 -27.67 19.07 -21.17
CA THR A 545 -26.62 19.68 -22.01
C THR A 545 -25.24 19.58 -21.37
N GLY A 546 -25.12 18.90 -20.23
CA GLY A 546 -23.85 18.73 -19.54
C GLY A 546 -22.93 17.76 -20.28
N PRO A 547 -21.60 17.96 -20.21
CA PRO A 547 -20.65 17.01 -20.78
C PRO A 547 -20.62 15.73 -19.95
N ALA A 548 -20.53 14.58 -20.63
CA ALA A 548 -20.05 13.37 -19.95
C ALA A 548 -18.57 13.50 -19.63
N VAL A 549 -18.17 12.88 -18.53
CA VAL A 549 -16.76 12.77 -18.15
C VAL A 549 -16.33 11.34 -18.40
N THR A 550 -15.25 11.15 -19.14
CA THR A 550 -14.76 9.83 -19.55
C THR A 550 -13.28 9.70 -19.26
N PHE A 551 -12.90 8.60 -18.64
CA PHE A 551 -11.52 8.26 -18.35
C PHE A 551 -11.09 7.04 -19.17
N ALA A 552 -9.93 7.17 -19.80
CA ALA A 552 -9.17 6.08 -20.40
C ALA A 552 -7.71 6.18 -19.92
N PRO A 553 -6.93 5.08 -19.91
CA PRO A 553 -5.52 5.15 -19.60
C PRO A 553 -4.80 6.25 -20.42
N GLY A 554 -4.09 7.14 -19.74
CA GLY A 554 -3.37 8.28 -20.35
C GLY A 554 -4.22 9.51 -20.68
N GLN A 555 -5.55 9.48 -20.54
CA GLN A 555 -6.39 10.63 -20.90
C GLN A 555 -7.70 10.74 -20.10
N LEU A 556 -8.03 11.96 -19.71
CA LEU A 556 -9.35 12.35 -19.23
C LEU A 556 -10.04 13.18 -20.30
N ARG A 557 -11.30 12.90 -20.59
CA ARG A 557 -12.08 13.72 -21.51
C ARG A 557 -13.34 14.26 -20.81
N ILE A 558 -13.56 15.56 -20.99
CA ILE A 558 -14.68 16.32 -20.43
C ILE A 558 -15.39 16.97 -21.62
N GLY A 559 -16.48 16.34 -22.08
CA GLY A 559 -17.17 16.76 -23.30
C GLY A 559 -16.28 16.57 -24.53
N GLU A 560 -15.95 17.65 -25.23
CA GLU A 560 -15.04 17.62 -26.39
C GLU A 560 -13.56 17.81 -26.02
N ARG A 561 -13.27 18.23 -24.78
CA ARG A 561 -11.92 18.53 -24.34
C ARG A 561 -11.23 17.26 -23.83
N THR A 562 -10.03 16.99 -24.33
CA THR A 562 -9.16 15.92 -23.84
C THR A 562 -7.99 16.53 -23.05
N LEU A 563 -7.77 16.01 -21.85
CA LEU A 563 -6.67 16.34 -20.95
C LEU A 563 -5.73 15.13 -20.86
N PRO A 564 -4.43 15.28 -21.14
CA PRO A 564 -3.48 14.20 -20.94
C PRO A 564 -3.34 13.92 -19.44
N LEU A 565 -3.30 12.63 -19.09
CA LEU A 565 -2.98 12.18 -17.74
C LEU A 565 -1.62 11.52 -17.76
N GLU A 566 -0.77 11.90 -16.82
CA GLU A 566 0.42 11.12 -16.51
C GLU A 566 -0.04 9.83 -15.81
N SER A 567 0.06 8.70 -16.50
CA SER A 567 -0.30 7.38 -15.97
C SER A 567 0.56 6.30 -16.62
N GLY A 568 1.04 5.37 -15.80
CA GLY A 568 1.51 4.06 -16.23
C GLY A 568 0.37 3.12 -16.62
N GLU A 569 0.64 1.82 -16.55
CA GLU A 569 -0.36 0.77 -16.78
C GLU A 569 -1.43 0.84 -15.68
N ILE A 570 -2.72 0.84 -16.07
CA ILE A 570 -3.86 0.97 -15.16
C ILE A 570 -4.60 -0.37 -15.09
N PHE A 571 -5.01 -0.79 -13.89
CA PHE A 571 -5.81 -1.99 -13.73
C PHE A 571 -7.21 -1.78 -14.35
N PRO A 572 -7.67 -2.62 -15.30
CA PRO A 572 -8.85 -2.35 -16.14
C PRO A 572 -10.16 -2.05 -15.39
N THR A 573 -10.32 -2.55 -14.16
CA THR A 573 -11.56 -2.38 -13.37
C THR A 573 -11.48 -1.38 -12.24
N SER A 574 -10.28 -0.97 -11.84
CA SER A 574 -10.06 -0.17 -10.62
C SER A 574 -10.50 1.30 -10.72
N ALA A 575 -10.83 1.78 -11.92
CA ALA A 575 -10.99 3.22 -12.12
C ALA A 575 -12.40 3.74 -11.80
N ALA A 576 -12.46 4.89 -11.13
CA ALA A 576 -13.67 5.68 -10.93
C ALA A 576 -13.46 7.15 -11.28
N VAL A 577 -14.55 7.80 -11.66
CA VAL A 577 -14.58 9.21 -12.02
C VAL A 577 -15.81 9.87 -11.44
N THR A 578 -15.66 11.08 -10.90
CA THR A 578 -16.77 11.93 -10.48
C THR A 578 -16.49 13.39 -10.79
N ALA A 579 -17.55 14.18 -10.92
CA ALA A 579 -17.47 15.63 -11.02
C ALA A 579 -18.00 16.28 -9.73
N ALA A 580 -17.27 17.26 -9.22
CA ALA A 580 -17.67 18.06 -8.05
C ALA A 580 -17.46 19.54 -8.37
N GLY A 581 -18.56 20.24 -8.63
CA GLY A 581 -18.53 21.62 -9.12
C GLY A 581 -17.81 21.71 -10.48
N ALA A 582 -16.78 22.54 -10.55
CA ALA A 582 -15.95 22.72 -11.75
C ALA A 582 -14.76 21.75 -11.86
N GLN A 583 -14.55 20.90 -10.84
CA GLN A 583 -13.43 19.97 -10.78
C GLN A 583 -13.89 18.54 -11.09
N VAL A 584 -13.01 17.78 -11.73
CA VAL A 584 -13.18 16.36 -11.99
C VAL A 584 -12.14 15.59 -11.20
N TYR A 585 -12.58 14.53 -10.56
CA TYR A 585 -11.74 13.64 -9.78
C TYR A 585 -11.75 12.27 -10.43
N VAL A 586 -10.57 11.71 -10.63
CA VAL A 586 -10.36 10.37 -11.19
C VAL A 586 -9.49 9.61 -10.22
N THR A 587 -9.84 8.36 -9.93
CA THR A 587 -9.00 7.46 -9.15
C THR A 587 -8.81 6.16 -9.91
N ALA A 588 -7.63 5.55 -9.82
CA ALA A 588 -7.36 4.23 -10.39
C ALA A 588 -6.15 3.58 -9.70
N ALA A 589 -6.07 2.25 -9.82
CA ALA A 589 -4.88 1.50 -9.47
C ALA A 589 -3.91 1.49 -10.65
N GLU A 590 -2.71 2.01 -10.43
CA GLU A 590 -1.63 2.09 -11.39
C GLU A 590 -0.53 1.10 -11.03
N ALA A 591 0.03 0.41 -12.02
CA ALA A 591 1.15 -0.49 -11.84
C ALA A 591 2.34 0.27 -11.23
N THR A 592 2.98 -0.33 -10.24
CA THR A 592 4.15 0.25 -9.57
C THR A 592 5.23 -0.81 -9.43
N PRO A 593 6.52 -0.43 -9.45
CA PRO A 593 7.57 -1.31 -8.97
C PRO A 593 7.27 -1.77 -7.53
N PRO A 594 7.71 -2.97 -7.14
CA PRO A 594 7.50 -3.47 -5.80
C PRO A 594 8.15 -2.56 -4.76
N PRO A 595 7.52 -2.34 -3.59
CA PRO A 595 8.12 -1.57 -2.53
C PRO A 595 9.34 -2.32 -1.94
N GLY A 596 10.52 -1.71 -2.02
CA GLY A 596 11.74 -2.24 -1.42
C GLY A 596 12.49 -3.31 -2.24
N PRO A 597 13.52 -3.94 -1.64
CA PRO A 597 14.32 -4.96 -2.33
C PRO A 597 13.51 -6.24 -2.50
N HIS A 598 13.30 -6.64 -3.76
CA HIS A 598 12.55 -7.82 -4.13
C HIS A 598 13.32 -8.63 -5.17
N VAL A 599 13.04 -9.92 -5.24
CA VAL A 599 13.54 -10.81 -6.29
C VAL A 599 12.33 -11.51 -6.89
N THR A 600 11.94 -11.10 -8.09
CA THR A 600 10.87 -11.76 -8.83
C THR A 600 11.45 -12.98 -9.55
N ILE A 601 10.87 -14.15 -9.32
CA ILE A 601 11.21 -15.39 -10.02
C ILE A 601 10.01 -15.77 -10.86
N SER A 602 9.99 -15.39 -12.13
CA SER A 602 8.87 -15.76 -13.00
C SER A 602 8.86 -17.27 -13.24
N THR A 603 7.69 -17.87 -13.10
CA THR A 603 7.46 -19.29 -13.42
C THR A 603 7.03 -19.48 -14.88
N SER A 604 6.72 -18.39 -15.58
CA SER A 604 6.30 -18.37 -16.98
C SER A 604 7.26 -17.52 -17.84
N ALA A 605 7.41 -17.92 -19.11
CA ALA A 605 8.21 -17.22 -20.12
C ALA A 605 7.47 -16.02 -20.76
N GLY A 606 6.37 -15.57 -20.15
CA GLY A 606 5.59 -14.41 -20.61
C GLY A 606 6.04 -13.11 -19.93
N PRO A 607 5.58 -11.95 -20.41
CA PRO A 607 5.75 -10.69 -19.68
C PRO A 607 5.13 -10.84 -18.28
N ALA A 608 5.89 -10.46 -17.25
CA ALA A 608 5.39 -10.46 -15.89
C ALA A 608 4.22 -9.47 -15.80
N GLU A 609 3.02 -9.93 -15.46
CA GLU A 609 1.95 -9.02 -15.06
C GLU A 609 2.43 -8.20 -13.85
N PRO A 610 2.02 -6.93 -13.72
CA PRO A 610 2.37 -6.14 -12.55
C PRO A 610 1.84 -6.81 -11.28
N GLU A 611 2.75 -7.31 -10.45
CA GLU A 611 2.40 -7.91 -9.15
C GLU A 611 2.00 -6.85 -8.12
N TYR A 612 2.34 -5.57 -8.34
CA TYR A 612 2.16 -4.50 -7.37
C TYR A 612 1.48 -3.29 -8.00
N TRP A 613 0.56 -2.73 -7.23
CA TRP A 613 -0.29 -1.62 -7.66
C TRP A 613 -0.23 -0.50 -6.64
N GLN A 614 -0.47 0.73 -7.08
CA GLN A 614 -0.63 1.90 -6.21
C GLN A 614 -1.92 2.62 -6.59
N GLN A 615 -2.67 3.08 -5.59
CA GLN A 615 -3.82 3.94 -5.84
C GLN A 615 -3.34 5.35 -6.19
N VAL A 616 -3.90 5.93 -7.24
CA VAL A 616 -3.59 7.29 -7.70
C VAL A 616 -4.88 8.07 -7.84
N LEU A 617 -4.85 9.34 -7.40
CA LEU A 617 -5.93 10.31 -7.56
C LEU A 617 -5.45 11.44 -8.47
N TRP A 618 -6.17 11.67 -9.56
CA TRP A 618 -6.05 12.87 -10.37
C TRP A 618 -7.15 13.86 -10.01
N ARG A 619 -6.75 15.10 -9.73
CA ARG A 619 -7.67 16.24 -9.62
C ARG A 619 -7.47 17.11 -10.85
N CYS A 620 -8.50 17.23 -11.67
CA CYS A 620 -8.48 18.01 -12.89
C CYS A 620 -9.40 19.21 -12.76
N ASP A 621 -8.88 20.39 -13.11
CA ASP A 621 -9.72 21.50 -13.51
C ASP A 621 -9.96 21.45 -15.02
N GLN A 622 -10.52 22.50 -15.61
CA GLN A 622 -10.75 22.50 -17.05
C GLN A 622 -9.45 22.43 -17.86
N GLU A 623 -8.30 22.86 -17.33
CA GLU A 623 -7.06 23.03 -18.08
C GLU A 623 -5.94 22.05 -17.72
N ARG A 624 -5.89 21.61 -16.47
CA ARG A 624 -4.75 20.86 -15.91
C ARG A 624 -5.23 19.78 -14.96
N CYS A 625 -4.43 18.73 -14.87
CA CYS A 625 -4.61 17.66 -13.91
C CYS A 625 -3.39 17.61 -12.98
N SER A 626 -3.63 17.54 -11.67
CA SER A 626 -2.61 17.19 -10.69
C SER A 626 -2.75 15.72 -10.32
N ARG A 627 -1.67 14.95 -10.43
CA ARG A 627 -1.58 13.54 -10.05
C ARG A 627 -1.08 13.41 -8.62
N GLN A 628 -1.70 12.54 -7.84
CA GLN A 628 -1.30 12.25 -6.47
C GLN A 628 -1.32 10.75 -6.21
N THR A 629 -0.18 10.15 -5.89
CA THR A 629 -0.13 8.77 -5.37
C THR A 629 -0.73 8.75 -3.96
N LEU A 630 -1.51 7.73 -3.60
CA LEU A 630 -2.23 7.67 -2.33
C LEU A 630 -1.77 6.54 -1.41
N ASP A 631 -1.77 5.30 -1.90
CA ASP A 631 -1.52 4.09 -1.09
C ASP A 631 -1.05 2.93 -1.98
N TYR A 632 -0.39 1.92 -1.41
CA TYR A 632 0.03 0.70 -2.11
C TYR A 632 -1.02 -0.41 -1.99
N ARG A 633 -1.24 -1.18 -3.05
CA ARG A 633 -2.17 -2.32 -3.11
C ARG A 633 -1.39 -3.58 -3.50
N ASP A 634 -1.42 -4.58 -2.61
CA ASP A 634 -0.85 -5.91 -2.85
C ASP A 634 -1.70 -6.73 -3.82
N THR A 635 -3.01 -6.47 -3.83
CA THR A 635 -3.95 -7.04 -4.80
C THR A 635 -4.92 -5.96 -5.25
N VAL A 636 -5.33 -6.02 -6.52
CA VAL A 636 -6.40 -5.18 -7.05
C VAL A 636 -7.51 -6.11 -7.51
N SER A 637 -8.68 -5.93 -6.92
CA SER A 637 -9.90 -6.62 -7.32
C SER A 637 -11.04 -5.63 -7.39
N GLY A 638 -11.93 -5.86 -8.36
CA GLY A 638 -13.16 -5.11 -8.53
C GLY A 638 -12.95 -3.64 -8.89
N ARG A 639 -13.91 -2.83 -8.48
CA ARG A 639 -14.10 -1.45 -8.91
C ARG A 639 -14.05 -0.53 -7.71
N ASP A 640 -13.33 0.57 -7.86
CA ASP A 640 -13.41 1.66 -6.89
C ASP A 640 -14.62 2.53 -7.22
N VAL A 641 -15.25 3.09 -6.20
CA VAL A 641 -16.21 4.19 -6.32
C VAL A 641 -15.70 5.38 -5.52
N LEU A 642 -16.04 6.60 -5.94
CA LEU A 642 -15.54 7.80 -5.29
C LEU A 642 -16.62 8.86 -5.10
N ALA A 643 -16.58 9.53 -3.95
CA ALA A 643 -17.39 10.70 -3.64
C ALA A 643 -16.50 11.85 -3.15
N VAL A 644 -16.96 13.08 -3.39
CA VAL A 644 -16.26 14.30 -3.00
C VAL A 644 -17.20 15.12 -2.12
N ALA A 645 -16.73 15.52 -0.95
CA ALA A 645 -17.43 16.42 -0.05
C ALA A 645 -17.36 17.87 -0.55
N ASP A 646 -18.28 18.72 -0.07
CA ASP A 646 -18.30 20.16 -0.43
C ASP A 646 -17.01 20.91 -0.04
N ASP A 647 -16.29 20.41 0.96
CA ASP A 647 -15.01 20.96 1.41
C ASP A 647 -13.79 20.41 0.62
N GLY A 648 -14.04 19.59 -0.41
CA GLY A 648 -13.02 19.04 -1.30
C GLY A 648 -12.33 17.77 -0.79
N ARG A 649 -12.75 17.22 0.35
CA ARG A 649 -12.31 15.88 0.78
C ARG A 649 -12.86 14.81 -0.15
N VAL A 650 -12.09 13.75 -0.36
CA VAL A 650 -12.44 12.67 -1.28
C VAL A 650 -12.50 11.36 -0.51
N LEU A 651 -13.59 10.62 -0.66
CA LEU A 651 -13.72 9.24 -0.19
C LEU A 651 -13.61 8.32 -1.41
N ILE A 652 -12.65 7.39 -1.37
CA ILE A 652 -12.52 6.30 -2.34
C ILE A 652 -12.85 5.01 -1.61
N VAL A 653 -13.77 4.24 -2.15
CA VAL A 653 -14.21 2.95 -1.59
C VAL A 653 -13.89 1.89 -2.62
N GLY A 654 -12.97 0.98 -2.29
CA GLY A 654 -12.69 -0.21 -3.07
C GLY A 654 -13.22 -1.46 -2.38
N ASP A 655 -12.93 -2.63 -2.95
CA ASP A 655 -13.35 -3.93 -2.41
C ASP A 655 -12.66 -4.29 -1.09
N ASP A 656 -11.40 -3.85 -0.94
CA ASP A 656 -10.51 -4.25 0.15
C ASP A 656 -10.26 -3.12 1.17
N ARG A 657 -10.58 -1.88 0.83
CA ARG A 657 -10.30 -0.71 1.68
C ARG A 657 -11.19 0.51 1.42
N ILE A 658 -11.22 1.40 2.41
CA ILE A 658 -11.76 2.77 2.29
C ILE A 658 -10.61 3.77 2.49
N LEU A 659 -10.46 4.71 1.57
CA LEU A 659 -9.47 5.78 1.62
C LEU A 659 -10.17 7.14 1.74
N LEU A 660 -9.97 7.82 2.86
CA LEU A 660 -10.34 9.23 3.03
C LEU A 660 -9.13 10.11 2.73
N VAL A 661 -9.19 10.86 1.64
CA VAL A 661 -8.18 11.85 1.24
C VAL A 661 -8.65 13.23 1.67
N SER A 662 -7.88 13.88 2.55
CA SER A 662 -8.13 15.27 2.92
C SER A 662 -7.11 16.19 2.30
N ALA A 663 -7.60 17.26 1.68
CA ALA A 663 -6.78 18.34 1.19
C ALA A 663 -6.05 19.05 2.36
N PRO A 664 -4.91 19.70 2.09
CA PRO A 664 -4.20 20.45 3.12
C PRO A 664 -5.11 21.58 3.63
N ARG A 665 -5.36 21.64 4.94
CA ARG A 665 -6.06 22.79 5.52
C ARG A 665 -5.19 24.05 5.32
N PRO A 666 -5.77 25.18 4.88
CA PRO A 666 -5.02 26.40 4.55
C PRO A 666 -4.19 26.95 5.72
#